data_AF-A0A660YFJ9-F1
#
_entry.id   AF-A0A660YFJ9-F1
#
_cell.length_a   1.000
_cell.length_b   1.000
_cell.length_c   1.000
_cell.angle_alpha   90.00
_cell.angle_beta   90.00
_cell.angle_gamma   90.00
#
_symmetry.space_group_name_H-M   'P 1'
#
loop_
_entity.id
_entity.type
_entity.pdbx_description
1 polymer ?
#
loop_
_entity_poly.entity_id
_entity_poly.type
_entity_poly.pdbx_seq_one_letter_code
_entity_poly.pdbx_strand_id
1 'polypeptide(L)'
;MEMPMGWILTAMMALGSCSAKLYQVRIDTVWRTPVGREVRWAMPRGVVRFHEDGTIGLVKFREGVNAALELAKFGGEVRARSNRRDAGKVVDGREDTWWSPDPRDPIEDWMIELDLGKAILARKIKLTFADTVVSGDTLKPFERFKVYISNGTGRDWNVPEYRLLGRTEEINRERCIEYIVRYEEAGDTTEAGETLKKVLNLDLVRFVRIMIEAPNTSGRPALAEVEVGAVGDNIAFLTNENGGNIKAYINEDKAPNIFDGHAGRGWEFQPVPDVEWCRHPTNPNIASCFEWDLGATFWVDRMYLDFGRQSGVYASVGLDNITRMPSGYILMVSDGSPRPGGPLDWPPGNKYDYKLLADVENRSMPYQLHYFHEFEPMKVRHIFFRTAHGFMTWGRGEAHLFEMQIFGEGYPAEATFESGPVGLAWLTGGKGDRLVTTLMWKADQPSYPETRVEVQTRTGDVVDTVWTYYKKIGKRLKEVTREEYLRLPERLRHKEFKDIKPGTGWSDWSSLYPQEGPFLSPSPCRYVQFRVKLVTERRDVAPTFKGLWIDVTEPLVKEAIGSLEPREVSEVDSALGYTYKIWTEARPQDKGFENVLIRGPVVEDTVKLNGRPLDPSSVDFGRDSLSVKLPRLIKGDSLEIWFRARVSKNRTTFRAFLGLSGVWQEVRPAEPGATSVLIPVLAETERLVWNLRVTPLITPNGDGFRDKADITFSLLKVEGREPEVRIYDIGGHLVKELEKEGNWRYSWDGKDSSGDPVPPGIYICEVSVKTDSGCRTVARTIGVVY
;
A
#
# COMPACT_ATOMS: atom_id res chain seq x y z
N MET A 1 10.67 -29.74 -9.34
CA MET A 1 11.87 -28.89 -9.51
C MET A 1 12.35 -28.56 -8.11
N GLU A 2 13.34 -29.30 -7.63
CA GLU A 2 13.91 -29.15 -6.29
C GLU A 2 14.56 -27.77 -6.20
N MET A 3 14.07 -26.93 -5.29
CA MET A 3 14.74 -25.66 -4.98
C MET A 3 16.02 -25.98 -4.20
N PRO A 4 17.17 -25.37 -4.53
CA PRO A 4 18.40 -25.60 -3.79
C PRO A 4 18.22 -25.14 -2.35
N MET A 5 18.50 -26.05 -1.41
CA MET A 5 18.55 -25.76 0.02
C MET A 5 19.79 -24.90 0.33
N GLY A 6 19.74 -23.61 0.04
CA GLY A 6 20.77 -22.64 0.39
C GLY A 6 20.42 -21.94 1.70
N TRP A 7 21.01 -22.38 2.81
CA TRP A 7 21.15 -21.51 3.98
C TRP A 7 22.05 -20.33 3.58
N ILE A 8 21.78 -19.13 4.10
CA ILE A 8 22.73 -18.24 4.80
C ILE A 8 22.01 -16.92 5.11
N LEU A 9 21.61 -16.76 6.38
CA LEU A 9 21.56 -15.45 7.03
C LEU A 9 22.96 -14.84 6.90
N THR A 10 23.09 -13.66 6.30
CA THR A 10 24.33 -12.91 6.45
C THR A 10 24.18 -12.01 7.67
N ALA A 11 24.62 -12.50 8.84
CA ALA A 11 24.99 -11.57 9.90
C ALA A 11 26.24 -10.83 9.39
N MET A 12 26.10 -9.56 9.02
CA MET A 12 27.28 -8.73 8.82
C MET A 12 27.86 -8.46 10.21
N MET A 13 29.04 -9.03 10.50
CA MET A 13 29.82 -8.58 11.66
C MET A 13 30.20 -7.12 11.41
N ALA A 14 29.71 -6.21 12.24
CA ALA A 14 30.31 -4.90 12.33
C ALA A 14 31.74 -5.08 12.85
N LEU A 15 32.74 -4.65 12.07
CA LEU A 15 34.11 -4.50 12.53
C LEU A 15 34.13 -3.36 13.55
N GLY A 16 33.99 -3.70 14.83
CA GLY A 16 34.00 -2.75 15.94
C GLY A 16 33.32 -3.36 17.17
N SER A 17 33.85 -3.06 18.35
CA SER A 17 33.58 -3.74 19.62
C SER A 17 32.18 -3.50 20.22
N CYS A 18 31.10 -3.80 19.49
CA CYS A 18 29.72 -3.62 19.95
C CYS A 18 28.96 -4.95 19.92
N SER A 19 28.21 -5.27 20.98
CA SER A 19 27.49 -6.55 21.14
C SER A 19 26.15 -6.64 20.37
N ALA A 20 25.87 -5.70 19.48
CA ALA A 20 24.67 -5.71 18.63
C ALA A 20 24.94 -6.51 17.34
N LYS A 21 23.96 -7.31 16.92
CA LYS A 21 24.02 -8.06 15.67
C LYS A 21 22.99 -7.50 14.68
N LEU A 22 23.44 -7.29 13.45
CA LEU A 22 22.60 -6.85 12.34
C LEU A 22 21.90 -8.04 11.67
N TYR A 23 20.57 -7.96 11.54
CA TYR A 23 19.75 -8.98 10.91
C TYR A 23 18.97 -8.39 9.72
N GLN A 24 19.17 -8.95 8.53
CA GLN A 24 18.39 -8.58 7.34
C GLN A 24 17.01 -9.24 7.37
N VAL A 25 15.95 -8.43 7.40
CA VAL A 25 14.56 -8.89 7.24
C VAL A 25 14.18 -8.94 5.75
N ARG A 26 14.27 -10.12 5.12
CA ARG A 26 13.86 -10.27 3.71
C ARG A 26 12.39 -10.66 3.58
N ILE A 27 11.73 -10.03 2.62
CA ILE A 27 10.31 -10.22 2.29
C ILE A 27 10.10 -11.48 1.42
N ASP A 28 11.11 -11.82 0.59
CA ASP A 28 11.14 -12.98 -0.30
C ASP A 28 11.46 -14.28 0.45
N THR A 29 12.11 -14.19 1.61
CA THR A 29 12.44 -15.37 2.42
C THR A 29 11.44 -15.66 3.52
N VAL A 30 11.23 -16.96 3.64
CA VAL A 30 10.68 -17.70 4.76
C VAL A 30 11.51 -17.46 6.04
N TRP A 31 10.96 -16.78 7.05
CA TRP A 31 11.59 -16.71 8.39
C TRP A 31 11.11 -17.86 9.26
N ARG A 32 11.90 -18.43 10.17
CA ARG A 32 11.36 -19.42 11.11
C ARG A 32 10.67 -18.73 12.30
N THR A 33 9.36 -18.95 12.42
CA THR A 33 8.54 -18.78 13.62
C THR A 33 9.07 -19.68 14.75
N PRO A 34 8.71 -19.40 16.02
CA PRO A 34 9.09 -20.22 17.18
C PRO A 34 8.67 -21.70 17.11
N VAL A 35 7.82 -22.08 16.15
CA VAL A 35 7.37 -23.46 15.89
C VAL A 35 8.08 -24.09 14.68
N GLY A 36 9.17 -23.50 14.19
CA GLY A 36 9.99 -24.03 13.11
C GLY A 36 9.44 -23.82 11.70
N ARG A 37 8.49 -22.89 11.49
CA ARG A 37 7.83 -22.63 10.19
C ARG A 37 7.94 -21.20 9.70
N GLU A 38 7.69 -21.00 8.41
CA GLU A 38 7.82 -19.76 7.64
C GLU A 38 6.99 -18.55 8.15
N VAL A 39 7.59 -17.37 8.39
CA VAL A 39 6.87 -16.09 8.49
C VAL A 39 6.40 -15.79 7.09
N ARG A 40 5.08 -15.72 6.96
CA ARG A 40 4.42 -15.35 5.71
C ARG A 40 4.22 -13.86 5.74
N TRP A 41 4.70 -13.20 4.69
CA TRP A 41 4.25 -11.86 4.39
C TRP A 41 2.90 -11.97 3.70
N ALA A 42 1.89 -11.28 4.24
CA ALA A 42 0.66 -10.99 3.55
C ALA A 42 0.97 -9.90 2.51
N MET A 43 0.80 -10.22 1.23
CA MET A 43 1.06 -9.29 0.13
C MET A 43 0.19 -9.64 -1.07
N PRO A 44 -0.17 -8.66 -1.91
CA PRO A 44 -0.90 -8.90 -3.14
C PRO A 44 0.01 -9.53 -4.20
N ARG A 45 0.11 -10.86 -4.22
CA ARG A 45 1.12 -11.58 -5.03
C ARG A 45 1.02 -11.32 -6.53
N GLY A 46 -0.18 -11.05 -7.05
CA GLY A 46 -0.40 -10.78 -8.48
C GLY A 46 0.12 -9.43 -8.94
N VAL A 47 0.36 -8.50 -8.02
CA VAL A 47 0.79 -7.13 -8.34
C VAL A 47 2.25 -6.86 -7.98
N VAL A 48 2.93 -7.86 -7.41
CA VAL A 48 4.31 -7.76 -6.93
C VAL A 48 5.21 -8.61 -7.81
N ARG A 49 6.36 -8.06 -8.19
CA ARG A 49 7.43 -8.77 -8.89
C ARG A 49 8.68 -8.80 -8.03
N PHE A 50 9.23 -9.99 -7.83
CA PHE A 50 10.57 -10.19 -7.30
C PHE A 50 11.53 -10.23 -8.50
N HIS A 51 12.51 -9.32 -8.50
CA HIS A 51 13.53 -9.23 -9.54
C HIS A 51 14.74 -10.10 -9.18
N GLU A 52 15.51 -10.51 -10.19
CA GLU A 52 16.70 -11.35 -9.99
C GLU A 52 17.79 -10.69 -9.14
N ASP A 53 17.82 -9.36 -9.11
CA ASP A 53 18.73 -8.56 -8.27
C ASP A 53 18.29 -8.47 -6.79
N GLY A 54 17.18 -9.13 -6.42
CA GLY A 54 16.62 -9.15 -5.08
C GLY A 54 15.70 -7.97 -4.76
N THR A 55 15.46 -7.05 -5.70
CA THR A 55 14.49 -5.96 -5.52
C THR A 55 13.05 -6.45 -5.68
N ILE A 56 12.14 -5.70 -5.06
CA ILE A 56 10.70 -5.96 -5.06
C ILE A 56 10.03 -4.74 -5.70
N GLY A 57 9.41 -4.96 -6.85
CA GLY A 57 8.70 -3.94 -7.62
C GLY A 57 7.23 -4.25 -7.79
N LEU A 58 6.49 -3.29 -8.33
CA LEU A 58 5.11 -3.48 -8.75
C LEU A 58 5.04 -3.99 -10.20
N VAL A 59 3.99 -4.74 -10.52
CA VAL A 59 3.67 -5.14 -11.90
C VAL A 59 2.88 -4.01 -12.57
N LYS A 60 3.28 -3.60 -13.77
CA LYS A 60 2.56 -2.62 -14.58
C LYS A 60 1.43 -3.32 -15.34
N PHE A 61 0.20 -2.81 -15.24
CA PHE A 61 -0.95 -3.22 -16.04
C PHE A 61 -0.99 -2.39 -17.33
N ARG A 62 -1.20 -3.07 -18.46
CA ARG A 62 -1.15 -2.45 -19.79
C ARG A 62 -2.55 -2.29 -20.36
N GLU A 63 -2.72 -1.25 -21.15
CA GLU A 63 -3.82 -1.13 -22.09
C GLU A 63 -3.44 -1.79 -23.43
N GLY A 64 -4.43 -2.32 -24.16
CA GLY A 64 -4.27 -2.74 -25.55
C GLY A 64 -3.22 -3.84 -25.74
N VAL A 65 -3.45 -5.03 -25.16
CA VAL A 65 -2.49 -6.14 -25.21
C VAL A 65 -2.82 -7.14 -26.33
N ASN A 66 -1.80 -7.67 -27.01
CA ASN A 66 -1.95 -8.86 -27.84
C ASN A 66 -1.96 -10.10 -26.92
N ALA A 67 -3.16 -10.58 -26.60
CA ALA A 67 -3.35 -11.70 -25.68
C ALA A 67 -2.86 -13.04 -26.25
N ALA A 68 -2.70 -13.17 -27.56
CA ALA A 68 -2.19 -14.38 -28.19
C ALA A 68 -0.76 -14.71 -27.72
N LEU A 69 0.08 -13.69 -27.50
CA LEU A 69 1.46 -13.85 -27.02
C LEU A 69 1.54 -14.43 -25.61
N GLU A 70 0.47 -14.30 -24.81
CA GLU A 70 0.45 -14.74 -23.42
C GLU A 70 -0.35 -16.02 -23.19
N LEU A 71 -0.88 -16.67 -24.23
CA LEU A 71 -1.77 -17.82 -24.06
C LEU A 71 -1.14 -18.93 -23.19
N ALA A 72 0.16 -19.20 -23.38
CA ALA A 72 0.85 -20.25 -22.64
C ALA A 72 0.96 -19.95 -21.13
N LYS A 73 1.10 -18.66 -20.76
CA LYS A 73 1.12 -18.19 -19.36
C LYS A 73 -0.20 -18.51 -18.64
N PHE A 74 -1.30 -18.57 -19.39
CA PHE A 74 -2.64 -18.88 -18.88
C PHE A 74 -3.07 -20.33 -19.16
N GLY A 75 -2.13 -21.20 -19.54
CA GLY A 75 -2.40 -22.62 -19.82
C GLY A 75 -3.12 -22.87 -21.15
N GLY A 76 -3.19 -21.86 -22.01
CA GLY A 76 -3.65 -21.96 -23.38
C GLY A 76 -2.60 -22.60 -24.30
N GLU A 77 -3.04 -22.96 -25.50
CA GLU A 77 -2.19 -23.56 -26.52
C GLU A 77 -2.68 -23.24 -27.94
N VAL A 78 -1.80 -23.43 -28.93
CA VAL A 78 -2.17 -23.41 -30.34
C VAL A 78 -2.31 -24.84 -30.85
N ARG A 79 -3.46 -25.16 -31.43
CA ARG A 79 -3.79 -26.46 -32.01
C ARG A 79 -3.88 -26.33 -33.53
N ALA A 80 -3.22 -27.22 -34.24
CA ALA A 80 -3.39 -27.39 -35.69
C ALA A 80 -3.65 -28.87 -35.99
N ARG A 81 -4.34 -29.15 -37.11
CA ARG A 81 -4.45 -30.53 -37.60
C ARG A 81 -3.31 -30.87 -38.56
N SER A 82 -3.03 -29.97 -39.50
CA SER A 82 -1.86 -30.00 -40.38
C SER A 82 -0.64 -29.26 -39.80
N ASN A 83 0.58 -29.74 -40.11
CA ASN A 83 1.88 -29.20 -39.67
C ASN A 83 1.90 -28.69 -38.21
N ARG A 84 1.59 -29.57 -37.25
CA ARG A 84 1.47 -29.23 -35.82
C ARG A 84 2.73 -28.64 -35.20
N ARG A 85 3.90 -29.04 -35.70
CA ARG A 85 5.21 -28.62 -35.18
C ARG A 85 5.40 -27.10 -35.25
N ASP A 86 4.85 -26.48 -36.30
CA ASP A 86 5.03 -25.06 -36.57
C ASP A 86 3.85 -24.21 -36.10
N ALA A 87 2.78 -24.80 -35.58
CA ALA A 87 1.55 -24.09 -35.21
C ALA A 87 1.80 -22.97 -34.19
N GLY A 88 2.68 -23.19 -33.20
CA GLY A 88 3.01 -22.20 -32.19
C GLY A 88 3.72 -20.94 -32.70
N LYS A 89 4.20 -20.94 -33.96
CA LYS A 89 4.85 -19.76 -34.57
C LYS A 89 3.87 -18.62 -34.80
N VAL A 90 2.57 -18.90 -34.92
CA VAL A 90 1.56 -17.85 -35.19
C VAL A 90 1.24 -16.95 -34.00
N VAL A 91 1.92 -17.14 -32.87
CA VAL A 91 1.74 -16.39 -31.62
C VAL A 91 3.09 -16.12 -30.95
N ASP A 92 4.19 -16.21 -31.70
CA ASP A 92 5.54 -16.00 -31.16
C ASP A 92 5.98 -14.52 -31.23
N GLY A 93 5.11 -13.66 -31.77
CA GLY A 93 5.35 -12.22 -31.91
C GLY A 93 6.29 -11.86 -33.05
N ARG A 94 6.52 -12.77 -34.00
CA ARG A 94 7.42 -12.57 -35.13
C ARG A 94 6.70 -12.76 -36.46
N GLU A 95 6.86 -11.80 -37.36
CA GLU A 95 6.30 -11.90 -38.72
C GLU A 95 7.23 -12.62 -39.72
N ASP A 96 8.41 -13.05 -39.28
CA ASP A 96 9.42 -13.76 -40.08
C ASP A 96 9.46 -15.28 -39.80
N THR A 97 8.59 -15.76 -38.91
CA THR A 97 8.27 -17.18 -38.71
C THR A 97 6.84 -17.41 -39.21
N TRP A 98 6.48 -18.66 -39.50
CA TRP A 98 5.14 -18.97 -39.99
C TRP A 98 4.74 -20.42 -39.74
N TRP A 99 3.42 -20.63 -39.69
CA TRP A 99 2.78 -21.92 -39.92
C TRP A 99 2.35 -22.03 -41.37
N SER A 100 2.68 -23.16 -42.01
CA SER A 100 2.22 -23.51 -43.34
C SER A 100 1.75 -24.96 -43.31
N PRO A 101 0.49 -25.25 -43.69
CA PRO A 101 -0.02 -26.62 -43.72
C PRO A 101 0.78 -27.49 -44.70
N ASP A 102 0.82 -28.80 -44.45
CA ASP A 102 1.40 -29.78 -45.37
C ASP A 102 0.49 -29.90 -46.60
N PRO A 103 1.00 -29.65 -47.83
CA PRO A 103 0.19 -29.76 -49.04
C PRO A 103 -0.43 -31.14 -49.28
N ARG A 104 0.05 -32.18 -48.58
CA ARG A 104 -0.47 -33.56 -48.66
C ARG A 104 -1.65 -33.80 -47.73
N ASP A 105 -1.84 -32.95 -46.72
CA ASP A 105 -2.98 -33.06 -45.82
C ASP A 105 -4.25 -32.53 -46.51
N PRO A 106 -5.41 -33.15 -46.27
CA PRO A 106 -6.65 -32.72 -46.89
C PRO A 106 -7.06 -31.33 -46.35
N ILE A 107 -7.73 -30.52 -47.18
CA ILE A 107 -7.99 -29.09 -46.88
C ILE A 107 -8.78 -28.89 -45.57
N GLU A 108 -9.59 -29.87 -45.15
CA GLU A 108 -10.36 -29.82 -43.91
C GLU A 108 -9.46 -29.85 -42.66
N ASP A 109 -8.22 -30.33 -42.79
CA ASP A 109 -7.20 -30.32 -41.74
C ASP A 109 -6.34 -29.05 -41.74
N TRP A 110 -6.55 -28.15 -42.72
CA TRP A 110 -5.87 -26.86 -42.78
C TRP A 110 -6.61 -25.87 -41.87
N MET A 111 -6.42 -26.06 -40.57
CA MET A 111 -7.00 -25.23 -39.54
C MET A 111 -5.97 -24.92 -38.46
N ILE A 112 -6.15 -23.76 -37.83
CA ILE A 112 -5.46 -23.41 -36.59
C ILE A 112 -6.45 -22.87 -35.56
N GLU A 113 -6.30 -23.28 -34.30
CA GLU A 113 -7.14 -22.88 -33.18
C GLU A 113 -6.24 -22.41 -32.05
N LEU A 114 -6.50 -21.22 -31.53
CA LEU A 114 -5.88 -20.68 -30.35
C LEU A 114 -6.84 -20.89 -29.18
N ASP A 115 -6.42 -21.60 -28.13
CA ASP A 115 -7.00 -21.50 -26.80
C ASP A 115 -6.20 -20.46 -26.03
N LEU A 116 -6.81 -19.34 -25.67
CA LEU A 116 -6.16 -18.25 -24.93
C LEU A 116 -5.97 -18.59 -23.45
N GLY A 117 -6.46 -19.75 -23.00
CA GLY A 117 -6.37 -20.23 -21.61
C GLY A 117 -7.44 -19.62 -20.69
N LYS A 118 -7.89 -18.40 -21.00
CA LYS A 118 -8.95 -17.67 -20.29
C LYS A 118 -9.80 -16.85 -21.25
N ALA A 119 -11.02 -16.53 -20.83
CA ALA A 119 -11.86 -15.54 -21.50
C ALA A 119 -11.26 -14.14 -21.33
N ILE A 120 -11.09 -13.44 -22.45
CA ILE A 120 -10.57 -12.08 -22.50
C ILE A 120 -11.56 -11.17 -23.20
N LEU A 121 -11.63 -9.91 -22.79
CA LEU A 121 -12.41 -8.91 -23.50
C LEU A 121 -11.64 -8.44 -24.75
N ALA A 122 -11.97 -8.99 -25.92
CA ALA A 122 -11.28 -8.74 -27.18
C ALA A 122 -12.01 -7.67 -28.01
N ARG A 123 -11.25 -6.74 -28.60
CA ARG A 123 -11.73 -5.72 -29.54
C ARG A 123 -11.54 -6.14 -31.00
N LYS A 124 -10.50 -6.93 -31.28
CA LYS A 124 -10.15 -7.33 -32.65
C LYS A 124 -9.37 -8.64 -32.72
N ILE A 125 -9.45 -9.27 -33.89
CA ILE A 125 -8.58 -10.37 -34.32
C ILE A 125 -7.87 -9.92 -35.61
N LYS A 126 -6.54 -9.91 -35.63
CA LYS A 126 -5.75 -9.57 -36.81
C LYS A 126 -4.91 -10.77 -37.25
N LEU A 127 -4.94 -11.07 -38.53
CA LEU A 127 -4.13 -12.11 -39.17
C LEU A 127 -3.05 -11.43 -40.00
N THR A 128 -1.81 -11.84 -39.81
CA THR A 128 -0.67 -11.44 -40.64
C THR A 128 -0.14 -12.67 -41.37
N PHE A 129 -0.18 -12.64 -42.69
CA PHE A 129 0.31 -13.71 -43.56
C PHE A 129 1.78 -13.49 -43.91
N ALA A 130 2.50 -14.60 -44.14
CA ALA A 130 3.84 -14.50 -44.69
C ALA A 130 3.74 -14.17 -46.19
N ASP A 131 4.40 -13.09 -46.60
CA ASP A 131 4.55 -12.70 -48.01
C ASP A 131 6.03 -12.35 -48.25
N THR A 132 6.83 -13.38 -48.45
CA THR A 132 8.29 -13.30 -48.63
C THR A 132 8.79 -14.50 -49.41
N VAL A 133 10.04 -14.47 -49.88
CA VAL A 133 10.68 -15.58 -50.61
C VAL A 133 11.68 -16.27 -49.68
N VAL A 134 11.55 -17.58 -49.51
CA VAL A 134 12.41 -18.38 -48.62
C VAL A 134 12.89 -19.62 -49.36
N SER A 135 14.21 -19.74 -49.53
CA SER A 135 14.84 -20.90 -50.18
C SER A 135 14.28 -21.23 -51.58
N GLY A 136 13.82 -20.21 -52.31
CA GLY A 136 13.21 -20.36 -53.65
C GLY A 136 11.69 -20.53 -53.65
N ASP A 137 11.06 -20.80 -52.50
CA ASP A 137 9.60 -20.83 -52.36
C ASP A 137 9.07 -19.42 -52.09
N THR A 138 8.06 -19.00 -52.84
CA THR A 138 7.33 -17.75 -52.55
C THR A 138 6.21 -18.05 -51.57
N LEU A 139 6.29 -17.53 -50.35
CA LEU A 139 5.22 -17.60 -49.36
C LEU A 139 4.11 -16.62 -49.72
N LYS A 140 2.86 -17.04 -49.54
CA LYS A 140 1.68 -16.23 -49.89
C LYS A 140 0.56 -16.31 -48.85
N PRO A 141 -0.31 -15.28 -48.77
CA PRO A 141 -1.58 -15.36 -48.05
C PRO A 141 -2.49 -16.47 -48.59
N PHE A 142 -3.28 -17.10 -47.72
CA PHE A 142 -4.36 -18.01 -48.16
C PHE A 142 -5.40 -17.25 -48.98
N GLU A 143 -5.95 -17.89 -50.01
CA GLU A 143 -6.93 -17.25 -50.90
C GLU A 143 -8.32 -17.16 -50.27
N ARG A 144 -8.75 -18.20 -49.53
CA ARG A 144 -10.02 -18.17 -48.79
C ARG A 144 -9.92 -18.81 -47.43
N PHE A 145 -10.54 -18.18 -46.43
CA PHE A 145 -10.60 -18.68 -45.06
C PHE A 145 -11.77 -18.07 -44.27
N LYS A 146 -12.08 -18.70 -43.14
CA LYS A 146 -13.07 -18.24 -42.15
C LYS A 146 -12.44 -18.13 -40.78
N VAL A 147 -12.83 -17.09 -40.03
CA VAL A 147 -12.42 -16.86 -38.65
C VAL A 147 -13.64 -17.01 -37.75
N TYR A 148 -13.52 -17.89 -36.76
CA TYR A 148 -14.52 -18.14 -35.74
C TYR A 148 -13.98 -17.77 -34.38
N ILE A 149 -14.87 -17.34 -33.49
CA ILE A 149 -14.54 -17.07 -32.09
C ILE A 149 -15.53 -17.77 -31.15
N SER A 150 -15.08 -18.06 -29.94
CA SER A 150 -15.90 -18.58 -28.85
C SER A 150 -15.39 -18.04 -27.52
N ASN A 151 -16.30 -17.70 -26.59
CA ASN A 151 -15.97 -17.41 -25.20
C ASN A 151 -15.62 -18.68 -24.38
N GLY A 152 -15.74 -19.87 -25.00
CA GLY A 152 -15.49 -21.16 -24.37
C GLY A 152 -16.72 -21.85 -23.79
N THR A 153 -17.89 -21.25 -23.95
CA THR A 153 -19.19 -21.84 -23.60
C THR A 153 -19.87 -22.44 -24.83
N GLY A 154 -20.75 -23.41 -24.63
CA GLY A 154 -21.61 -23.95 -25.68
C GLY A 154 -22.67 -24.87 -25.11
N ARG A 155 -23.40 -25.59 -25.99
CA ARG A 155 -24.60 -26.30 -25.55
C ARG A 155 -24.36 -27.35 -24.48
N ASP A 156 -23.26 -28.06 -24.62
CA ASP A 156 -22.69 -28.92 -23.60
C ASP A 156 -21.59 -28.12 -22.89
N TRP A 157 -21.56 -28.16 -21.56
CA TRP A 157 -20.60 -27.40 -20.73
C TRP A 157 -19.12 -27.56 -21.15
N ASN A 158 -18.78 -28.64 -21.86
CA ASN A 158 -17.41 -28.96 -22.28
C ASN A 158 -17.15 -28.78 -23.78
N VAL A 159 -18.14 -28.35 -24.56
CA VAL A 159 -18.03 -28.19 -26.02
C VAL A 159 -18.29 -26.72 -26.36
N PRO A 160 -17.23 -25.95 -26.69
CA PRO A 160 -17.39 -24.55 -27.08
C PRO A 160 -18.23 -24.40 -28.35
N GLU A 161 -19.18 -23.49 -28.32
CA GLU A 161 -19.93 -23.04 -29.49
C GLU A 161 -19.17 -21.92 -30.18
N TYR A 162 -18.99 -22.04 -31.49
CA TYR A 162 -18.23 -21.10 -32.30
C TYR A 162 -19.17 -20.27 -33.15
N ARG A 163 -19.00 -18.94 -33.10
CA ARG A 163 -19.67 -18.01 -34.03
C ARG A 163 -18.70 -17.52 -35.08
N LEU A 164 -19.21 -17.32 -36.30
CA LEU A 164 -18.41 -16.73 -37.38
C LEU A 164 -18.15 -15.26 -37.04
N LEU A 165 -16.88 -14.89 -36.98
CA LEU A 165 -16.46 -13.49 -36.83
C LEU A 165 -16.32 -12.82 -38.20
N GLY A 166 -15.77 -13.55 -39.17
CA GLY A 166 -15.59 -13.04 -40.52
C GLY A 166 -15.05 -14.09 -41.47
N ARG A 167 -15.08 -13.77 -42.77
CA ARG A 167 -14.58 -14.62 -43.85
C ARG A 167 -14.08 -13.76 -45.01
N THR A 168 -13.30 -14.35 -45.89
CA THR A 168 -12.96 -13.77 -47.19
C THR A 168 -14.13 -13.95 -48.16
N GLU A 169 -14.70 -12.88 -48.71
CA GLU A 169 -15.73 -12.95 -49.76
C GLU A 169 -15.09 -13.14 -51.16
N GLU A 170 -13.92 -12.53 -51.37
CA GLU A 170 -13.13 -12.63 -52.60
C GLU A 170 -11.77 -13.33 -52.33
N ILE A 171 -10.99 -13.57 -53.39
CA ILE A 171 -9.63 -14.10 -53.26
C ILE A 171 -8.79 -13.09 -52.48
N ASN A 172 -8.33 -13.50 -51.30
CA ASN A 172 -7.46 -12.67 -50.49
C ASN A 172 -6.07 -12.54 -51.11
N ARG A 173 -5.63 -11.29 -51.27
CA ARG A 173 -4.27 -10.92 -51.66
C ARG A 173 -3.58 -10.05 -50.61
N GLU A 174 -4.30 -9.70 -49.55
CA GLU A 174 -3.80 -8.86 -48.47
C GLU A 174 -2.86 -9.64 -47.56
N ARG A 175 -1.77 -8.98 -47.16
CA ARG A 175 -0.85 -9.50 -46.15
C ARG A 175 -1.46 -9.46 -44.75
N CYS A 176 -2.30 -8.47 -44.46
CA CYS A 176 -2.88 -8.24 -43.15
C CYS A 176 -4.40 -8.11 -43.27
N ILE A 177 -5.14 -8.89 -42.48
CA ILE A 177 -6.61 -8.78 -42.37
C ILE A 177 -6.98 -8.59 -40.91
N GLU A 178 -7.79 -7.57 -40.62
CA GLU A 178 -8.28 -7.28 -39.28
C GLU A 178 -9.82 -7.41 -39.22
N TYR A 179 -10.30 -8.14 -38.22
CA TYR A 179 -11.72 -8.27 -37.89
C TYR A 179 -11.99 -7.58 -36.56
N ILE A 180 -12.92 -6.62 -36.56
CA ILE A 180 -13.44 -6.03 -35.33
C ILE A 180 -14.34 -7.05 -34.66
N VAL A 181 -14.06 -7.37 -33.40
CA VAL A 181 -14.95 -8.18 -32.58
C VAL A 181 -16.14 -7.32 -32.21
N ARG A 182 -17.33 -7.72 -32.63
CA ARG A 182 -18.58 -7.02 -32.31
C ARG A 182 -19.51 -7.97 -31.57
N TYR A 183 -20.16 -7.43 -30.55
CA TYR A 183 -21.36 -8.01 -29.99
C TYR A 183 -22.56 -7.23 -30.54
N GLU A 184 -23.42 -7.89 -31.29
CA GLU A 184 -24.68 -7.29 -31.75
C GLU A 184 -25.76 -7.57 -30.69
N GLU A 185 -25.93 -6.60 -29.80
CA GLU A 185 -27.05 -6.59 -28.85
C GLU A 185 -28.34 -6.27 -29.62
N ALA A 186 -29.41 -6.99 -29.32
CA ALA A 186 -30.67 -6.82 -30.03
C ALA A 186 -31.37 -5.55 -29.54
N GLY A 187 -30.91 -4.34 -29.89
CA GLY A 187 -31.50 -3.05 -29.48
C GLY A 187 -31.13 -2.62 -28.04
N ASP A 188 -31.02 -1.31 -27.82
CA ASP A 188 -30.71 -0.68 -26.52
C ASP A 188 -31.93 0.15 -26.07
N THR A 189 -32.55 -0.22 -24.93
CA THR A 189 -33.61 0.57 -24.28
C THR A 189 -33.36 0.84 -22.79
N THR A 190 -32.14 0.57 -22.31
CA THR A 190 -31.72 0.77 -20.90
C THR A 190 -31.54 2.26 -20.61
N GLU A 191 -32.20 2.80 -19.58
CA GLU A 191 -31.85 4.10 -19.02
C GLU A 191 -30.62 3.91 -18.11
N ALA A 192 -29.48 4.41 -18.56
CA ALA A 192 -28.19 4.12 -17.95
C ALA A 192 -27.55 5.38 -17.33
N GLY A 193 -26.82 5.18 -16.24
CA GLY A 193 -25.89 6.17 -15.71
C GLY A 193 -24.81 6.58 -16.73
N GLU A 194 -24.21 7.75 -16.52
CA GLU A 194 -23.30 8.44 -17.45
C GLU A 194 -22.09 7.61 -17.96
N THR A 195 -21.75 6.52 -17.26
CA THR A 195 -20.55 5.72 -17.53
C THR A 195 -20.76 4.58 -18.54
N LEU A 196 -22.00 4.24 -18.92
CA LEU A 196 -22.27 3.06 -19.76
C LEU A 196 -22.08 3.34 -21.27
N LYS A 197 -21.33 2.48 -21.98
CA LYS A 197 -21.27 2.50 -23.45
C LYS A 197 -22.43 1.72 -24.07
N LYS A 198 -23.07 2.32 -25.07
CA LYS A 198 -24.25 1.77 -25.78
C LYS A 198 -23.92 0.87 -26.99
N VAL A 199 -22.72 0.97 -27.54
CA VAL A 199 -22.27 0.15 -28.68
C VAL A 199 -20.98 -0.55 -28.30
N LEU A 200 -20.99 -1.88 -28.32
CA LEU A 200 -19.86 -2.72 -27.91
C LEU A 200 -19.16 -3.31 -29.15
N ASN A 201 -18.07 -2.67 -29.56
CA ASN A 201 -17.09 -3.26 -30.49
C ASN A 201 -16.07 -4.10 -29.71
N LEU A 202 -16.59 -5.01 -28.88
CA LEU A 202 -15.84 -5.94 -28.06
C LEU A 202 -16.72 -7.12 -27.64
N ASP A 203 -16.11 -8.25 -27.30
CA ASP A 203 -16.80 -9.42 -26.74
C ASP A 203 -15.80 -10.30 -25.96
N LEU A 204 -16.30 -11.21 -25.12
CA LEU A 204 -15.48 -12.24 -24.48
C LEU A 204 -15.04 -13.27 -25.51
N VAL A 205 -13.74 -13.46 -25.63
CA VAL A 205 -13.11 -14.46 -26.51
C VAL A 205 -12.16 -15.31 -25.69
N ARG A 206 -12.24 -16.63 -25.86
CA ARG A 206 -11.27 -17.60 -25.35
C ARG A 206 -10.66 -18.41 -26.49
N PHE A 207 -11.47 -18.83 -27.44
CA PHE A 207 -11.02 -19.59 -28.60
C PHE A 207 -11.12 -18.74 -29.86
N VAL A 208 -10.07 -18.80 -30.68
CA VAL A 208 -10.05 -18.25 -32.05
C VAL A 208 -9.72 -19.39 -32.99
N ARG A 209 -10.60 -19.71 -33.94
CA ARG A 209 -10.39 -20.78 -34.91
C ARG A 209 -10.40 -20.23 -36.32
N ILE A 210 -9.33 -20.52 -37.06
CA ILE A 210 -9.16 -20.13 -38.46
C ILE A 210 -9.23 -21.40 -39.29
N MET A 211 -10.19 -21.44 -40.22
CA MET A 211 -10.43 -22.55 -41.14
C MET A 211 -10.04 -22.09 -42.54
N ILE A 212 -9.07 -22.76 -43.17
CA ILE A 212 -8.68 -22.46 -44.54
C ILE A 212 -9.61 -23.19 -45.51
N GLU A 213 -10.14 -22.46 -46.49
CA GLU A 213 -11.07 -22.99 -47.50
C GLU A 213 -10.43 -23.12 -48.89
N ALA A 214 -9.43 -22.28 -49.19
CA ALA A 214 -8.66 -22.39 -50.43
C ALA A 214 -7.19 -21.97 -50.22
N PRO A 215 -6.23 -22.81 -50.68
CA PRO A 215 -4.81 -22.46 -50.66
C PRO A 215 -4.48 -21.35 -51.66
N ASN A 216 -3.32 -20.74 -51.51
CA ASN A 216 -2.72 -20.00 -52.61
C ASN A 216 -2.16 -20.98 -53.64
N THR A 217 -2.57 -20.84 -54.90
CA THR A 217 -2.08 -21.72 -55.99
C THR A 217 -0.80 -21.21 -56.65
N SER A 218 -0.45 -19.95 -56.43
CA SER A 218 0.73 -19.29 -57.04
C SER A 218 1.99 -19.31 -56.14
N GLY A 219 1.87 -19.82 -54.93
CA GLY A 219 2.96 -19.89 -53.96
C GLY A 219 2.58 -20.76 -52.75
N ARG A 220 3.49 -20.95 -51.82
CA ARG A 220 3.26 -21.75 -50.62
C ARG A 220 2.44 -20.94 -49.60
N PRO A 221 1.23 -21.38 -49.21
CA PRO A 221 0.40 -20.60 -48.30
C PRO A 221 0.90 -20.66 -46.86
N ALA A 222 0.94 -19.50 -46.17
CA ALA A 222 1.54 -19.41 -44.84
C ALA A 222 0.94 -18.28 -43.97
N LEU A 223 0.68 -18.57 -42.69
CA LEU A 223 0.27 -17.62 -41.65
C LEU A 223 1.47 -17.30 -40.77
N ALA A 224 1.81 -16.02 -40.66
CA ALA A 224 2.93 -15.57 -39.84
C ALA A 224 2.50 -15.35 -38.38
N GLU A 225 1.43 -14.58 -38.15
CA GLU A 225 1.01 -14.17 -36.81
C GLU A 225 -0.53 -14.03 -36.71
N VAL A 226 -1.07 -14.31 -35.53
CA VAL A 226 -2.44 -14.05 -35.12
C VAL A 226 -2.41 -13.16 -33.88
N GLU A 227 -2.90 -11.93 -34.02
CA GLU A 227 -3.05 -11.01 -32.91
C GLU A 227 -4.48 -11.05 -32.38
N VAL A 228 -4.62 -11.17 -31.07
CA VAL A 228 -5.90 -11.01 -30.37
C VAL A 228 -5.81 -9.76 -29.50
N GLY A 229 -6.34 -8.65 -30.02
CA GLY A 229 -6.27 -7.35 -29.35
C GLY A 229 -7.29 -7.24 -28.23
N ALA A 230 -6.83 -7.36 -26.97
CA ALA A 230 -7.66 -7.21 -25.78
C ALA A 230 -7.74 -5.75 -25.31
N VAL A 231 -8.76 -5.43 -24.51
CA VAL A 231 -8.91 -4.11 -23.87
C VAL A 231 -7.68 -3.76 -23.03
N GLY A 232 -7.16 -4.73 -22.26
CA GLY A 232 -5.97 -4.56 -21.43
C GLY A 232 -5.75 -5.78 -20.53
N ASP A 233 -4.79 -5.65 -19.61
CA ASP A 233 -4.60 -6.63 -18.54
C ASP A 233 -5.78 -6.57 -17.55
N ASN A 234 -6.54 -7.66 -17.41
CA ASN A 234 -7.66 -7.74 -16.46
C ASN A 234 -7.15 -7.79 -15.00
N ILE A 235 -7.38 -6.71 -14.24
CA ILE A 235 -7.01 -6.56 -12.83
C ILE A 235 -7.74 -7.58 -11.94
N ALA A 236 -8.98 -7.90 -12.27
CA ALA A 236 -9.81 -8.79 -11.46
C ALA A 236 -9.33 -10.25 -11.48
N PHE A 237 -8.66 -10.68 -12.56
CA PHE A 237 -8.39 -12.08 -12.83
C PHE A 237 -7.65 -12.75 -11.67
N LEU A 238 -8.24 -13.82 -11.11
CA LEU A 238 -7.71 -14.56 -9.96
C LEU A 238 -7.42 -13.68 -8.73
N THR A 239 -8.35 -12.79 -8.40
CA THR A 239 -8.20 -11.85 -7.27
C THR A 239 -7.79 -12.57 -5.97
N ASN A 240 -8.39 -13.71 -5.64
CA ASN A 240 -8.09 -14.46 -4.42
C ASN A 240 -6.63 -14.94 -4.38
N GLU A 241 -6.13 -15.48 -5.49
CA GLU A 241 -4.73 -15.89 -5.63
C GLU A 241 -3.78 -14.68 -5.61
N ASN A 242 -4.26 -13.51 -6.03
CA ASN A 242 -3.51 -12.27 -6.12
C ASN A 242 -3.57 -11.43 -4.83
N GLY A 243 -4.19 -11.93 -3.76
CA GLY A 243 -4.18 -11.35 -2.42
C GLY A 243 -5.39 -10.51 -2.05
N GLY A 244 -6.37 -10.40 -2.94
CA GLY A 244 -7.69 -9.87 -2.63
C GLY A 244 -8.65 -10.95 -2.11
N ASN A 245 -9.92 -10.58 -1.93
CA ASN A 245 -11.00 -11.50 -1.57
C ASN A 245 -12.35 -10.95 -1.99
N ILE A 246 -13.34 -11.83 -2.16
CA ILE A 246 -14.74 -11.46 -2.34
C ILE A 246 -15.58 -12.10 -1.24
N LYS A 247 -16.46 -11.30 -0.64
CA LYS A 247 -17.47 -11.73 0.33
C LYS A 247 -18.84 -11.45 -0.27
N ALA A 248 -19.49 -12.49 -0.79
CA ALA A 248 -20.89 -12.42 -1.19
C ALA A 248 -21.79 -12.91 -0.05
N TYR A 249 -22.97 -12.31 0.06
CA TYR A 249 -23.93 -12.60 1.14
C TYR A 249 -25.01 -13.61 0.71
N ILE A 250 -24.84 -14.20 -0.46
CA ILE A 250 -25.54 -15.39 -0.96
C ILE A 250 -24.57 -16.16 -1.87
N ASN A 251 -24.60 -17.50 -1.83
CA ASN A 251 -23.78 -18.37 -2.67
C ASN A 251 -22.30 -17.96 -2.73
N GLU A 252 -21.72 -17.65 -1.56
CA GLU A 252 -20.35 -17.12 -1.42
C GLU A 252 -19.30 -18.00 -2.09
N ASP A 253 -19.48 -19.33 -2.09
CA ASP A 253 -18.55 -20.26 -2.74
C ASP A 253 -18.51 -20.13 -4.27
N LYS A 254 -19.52 -19.48 -4.87
CA LYS A 254 -19.61 -19.21 -6.31
C LYS A 254 -19.13 -17.81 -6.70
N ALA A 255 -19.03 -16.88 -5.74
CA ALA A 255 -18.60 -15.51 -6.01
C ALA A 255 -17.25 -15.42 -6.74
N PRO A 256 -16.25 -16.29 -6.46
CA PRO A 256 -14.99 -16.26 -7.21
C PRO A 256 -15.08 -16.62 -8.70
N ASN A 257 -16.19 -17.18 -9.17
CA ASN A 257 -16.37 -17.52 -10.59
C ASN A 257 -16.36 -16.26 -11.47
N ILE A 258 -16.77 -15.09 -10.95
CA ILE A 258 -16.87 -13.87 -11.76
C ILE A 258 -15.51 -13.31 -12.21
N PHE A 259 -14.41 -13.85 -11.72
CA PHE A 259 -13.06 -13.38 -12.05
C PHE A 259 -12.08 -14.52 -12.31
N ASP A 260 -12.59 -15.71 -12.63
CA ASP A 260 -11.77 -16.88 -12.89
C ASP A 260 -11.41 -17.06 -14.38
N GLY A 261 -11.90 -16.15 -15.24
CA GLY A 261 -11.67 -16.16 -16.68
C GLY A 261 -12.40 -17.29 -17.40
N HIS A 262 -13.49 -17.81 -16.83
CA HIS A 262 -14.32 -18.85 -17.42
C HIS A 262 -15.78 -18.38 -17.55
N ALA A 263 -16.12 -17.85 -18.72
CA ALA A 263 -17.45 -17.29 -19.05
C ALA A 263 -18.66 -18.24 -18.81
N GLY A 264 -18.46 -19.55 -18.66
CA GLY A 264 -19.52 -20.52 -18.38
C GLY A 264 -19.85 -20.78 -16.91
N ARG A 265 -19.17 -20.12 -15.95
CA ARG A 265 -19.43 -20.24 -14.52
C ARG A 265 -19.67 -18.85 -13.97
N GLY A 266 -20.64 -18.70 -13.07
CA GLY A 266 -20.98 -17.39 -12.52
C GLY A 266 -21.29 -17.43 -11.03
N TRP A 267 -21.47 -16.25 -10.48
CA TRP A 267 -22.10 -16.05 -9.19
C TRP A 267 -23.61 -16.05 -9.36
N GLU A 268 -24.25 -16.96 -8.62
CA GLU A 268 -25.69 -17.16 -8.58
C GLU A 268 -26.29 -16.32 -7.46
N PHE A 269 -27.26 -15.48 -7.77
CA PHE A 269 -27.93 -14.65 -6.77
C PHE A 269 -29.42 -14.51 -7.07
N GLN A 270 -30.19 -14.16 -6.05
CA GLN A 270 -31.61 -13.86 -6.22
C GLN A 270 -31.76 -12.36 -6.50
N PRO A 271 -32.28 -11.90 -7.65
CA PRO A 271 -32.57 -10.48 -7.83
C PRO A 271 -33.60 -10.04 -6.80
N VAL A 272 -33.49 -8.81 -6.26
CA VAL A 272 -34.39 -8.29 -5.22
C VAL A 272 -34.50 -6.75 -5.32
N PRO A 273 -35.61 -6.15 -4.87
CA PRO A 273 -35.82 -4.71 -4.88
C PRO A 273 -34.95 -3.99 -3.84
N ASP A 274 -34.86 -2.67 -4.00
CA ASP A 274 -34.06 -1.76 -3.19
C ASP A 274 -34.36 -1.77 -1.69
N VAL A 275 -35.54 -2.22 -1.28
CA VAL A 275 -35.90 -2.34 0.14
C VAL A 275 -35.55 -3.70 0.74
N GLU A 276 -35.24 -4.70 -0.09
CA GLU A 276 -35.00 -6.09 0.34
C GLU A 276 -33.57 -6.57 0.14
N TRP A 277 -32.73 -5.85 -0.61
CA TRP A 277 -31.37 -6.29 -0.97
C TRP A 277 -30.50 -6.68 0.22
N CYS A 278 -30.66 -6.03 1.38
CA CYS A 278 -29.97 -6.36 2.61
C CYS A 278 -30.86 -6.99 3.69
N ARG A 279 -32.17 -7.17 3.46
CA ARG A 279 -33.10 -7.67 4.49
C ARG A 279 -34.21 -8.49 3.85
N HIS A 280 -33.84 -9.63 3.26
CA HIS A 280 -34.82 -10.46 2.57
C HIS A 280 -35.95 -10.91 3.53
N PRO A 281 -37.24 -10.67 3.21
CA PRO A 281 -38.37 -10.80 4.14
C PRO A 281 -38.54 -12.20 4.75
N THR A 282 -38.14 -13.24 4.01
CA THR A 282 -38.31 -14.64 4.42
C THR A 282 -37.01 -15.34 4.80
N ASN A 283 -35.85 -14.70 4.65
CA ASN A 283 -34.56 -15.26 5.06
C ASN A 283 -33.57 -14.14 5.39
N PRO A 284 -33.40 -13.76 6.67
CA PRO A 284 -32.56 -12.63 7.06
C PRO A 284 -31.05 -12.83 6.79
N ASN A 285 -30.62 -14.04 6.38
CA ASN A 285 -29.24 -14.35 6.01
C ASN A 285 -28.95 -14.18 4.51
N ILE A 286 -29.92 -13.71 3.72
CA ILE A 286 -29.74 -13.48 2.27
C ILE A 286 -29.62 -11.98 2.02
N ALA A 287 -28.49 -11.59 1.44
CA ALA A 287 -28.35 -10.31 0.77
C ALA A 287 -27.76 -10.51 -0.63
N SER A 288 -28.39 -9.91 -1.63
CA SER A 288 -28.02 -10.06 -3.04
C SER A 288 -26.98 -9.02 -3.42
N CYS A 289 -25.85 -9.11 -2.72
CA CYS A 289 -24.74 -8.19 -2.84
C CYS A 289 -23.41 -8.90 -2.56
N PHE A 290 -22.32 -8.25 -2.96
CA PHE A 290 -20.98 -8.64 -2.55
C PHE A 290 -20.11 -7.44 -2.24
N GLU A 291 -19.11 -7.66 -1.39
CA GLU A 291 -17.98 -6.77 -1.14
C GLU A 291 -16.72 -7.45 -1.66
N TRP A 292 -15.96 -6.76 -2.49
CA TRP A 292 -14.80 -7.29 -3.18
C TRP A 292 -13.58 -6.41 -2.92
N ASP A 293 -12.58 -6.94 -2.24
CA ASP A 293 -11.24 -6.35 -2.06
C ASP A 293 -10.32 -6.86 -3.17
N LEU A 294 -9.78 -5.96 -3.98
CA LEU A 294 -8.83 -6.27 -5.05
C LEU A 294 -7.42 -6.61 -4.50
N GLY A 295 -7.18 -6.43 -3.20
CA GLY A 295 -5.92 -6.75 -2.51
C GLY A 295 -4.85 -5.66 -2.59
N ALA A 296 -4.99 -4.75 -3.56
CA ALA A 296 -4.18 -3.56 -3.78
C ALA A 296 -5.08 -2.43 -4.28
N THR A 297 -4.58 -1.20 -4.30
CA THR A 297 -5.30 -0.06 -4.88
C THR A 297 -4.80 0.19 -6.29
N PHE A 298 -5.71 0.19 -7.26
CA PHE A 298 -5.41 0.34 -8.67
C PHE A 298 -5.99 1.64 -9.22
N TRP A 299 -5.39 2.16 -10.28
CA TRP A 299 -6.07 3.11 -11.17
C TRP A 299 -7.02 2.30 -12.04
N VAL A 300 -8.31 2.62 -11.99
CA VAL A 300 -9.36 1.93 -12.75
C VAL A 300 -10.16 2.96 -13.52
N ASP A 301 -10.39 2.71 -14.80
CA ASP A 301 -11.19 3.56 -15.69
C ASP A 301 -12.28 2.78 -16.43
N ARG A 302 -12.21 1.44 -16.43
CA ARG A 302 -13.15 0.59 -17.15
C ARG A 302 -13.52 -0.65 -16.37
N MET A 303 -14.80 -1.02 -16.44
CA MET A 303 -15.32 -2.28 -15.89
C MET A 303 -16.30 -2.92 -16.89
N TYR A 304 -16.17 -4.22 -17.08
CA TYR A 304 -17.06 -5.02 -17.91
C TYR A 304 -17.79 -6.04 -17.03
N LEU A 305 -19.12 -6.12 -17.15
CA LEU A 305 -19.95 -7.11 -16.47
C LEU A 305 -20.70 -7.94 -17.50
N ASP A 306 -20.67 -9.26 -17.32
CA ASP A 306 -21.32 -10.23 -18.18
C ASP A 306 -22.45 -10.95 -17.45
N PHE A 307 -23.70 -10.65 -17.81
CA PHE A 307 -24.88 -11.34 -17.31
C PHE A 307 -25.49 -12.35 -18.33
N GLY A 308 -24.90 -12.61 -19.51
CA GLY A 308 -25.51 -13.49 -20.54
C GLY A 308 -24.54 -14.13 -21.55
N ARG A 309 -24.84 -15.22 -22.27
CA ARG A 309 -26.14 -15.63 -22.86
C ARG A 309 -26.46 -17.13 -22.71
N GLN A 310 -27.77 -17.40 -22.72
CA GLN A 310 -28.42 -18.71 -22.95
C GLN A 310 -28.01 -19.35 -24.30
N SER A 311 -26.89 -20.07 -24.39
CA SER A 311 -26.75 -21.13 -25.40
C SER A 311 -26.27 -22.42 -24.74
N GLY A 312 -27.24 -23.29 -24.40
CA GLY A 312 -26.98 -24.61 -23.86
C GLY A 312 -28.10 -25.25 -23.07
N VAL A 313 -27.79 -26.19 -22.17
CA VAL A 313 -28.75 -27.09 -21.47
C VAL A 313 -29.98 -26.39 -20.87
N TYR A 314 -29.93 -25.07 -20.60
CA TYR A 314 -31.10 -24.28 -20.18
C TYR A 314 -32.00 -23.77 -21.33
N ALA A 315 -31.56 -23.80 -22.58
CA ALA A 315 -32.37 -23.60 -23.79
C ALA A 315 -33.16 -24.88 -24.17
N SER A 316 -32.70 -26.07 -23.76
CA SER A 316 -33.40 -27.34 -24.04
C SER A 316 -34.67 -27.58 -23.22
N VAL A 317 -34.98 -26.71 -22.25
CA VAL A 317 -36.23 -26.78 -21.45
C VAL A 317 -37.36 -25.88 -21.99
N GLY A 318 -37.23 -25.33 -23.21
CA GLY A 318 -38.38 -24.80 -23.97
C GLY A 318 -39.09 -23.58 -23.37
N LEU A 319 -38.41 -22.82 -22.52
CA LEU A 319 -38.87 -21.51 -22.04
C LEU A 319 -37.77 -20.51 -22.37
N ASP A 320 -38.07 -19.52 -23.20
CA ASP A 320 -37.27 -18.32 -23.44
C ASP A 320 -37.14 -17.50 -22.14
N ASN A 321 -36.37 -17.99 -21.17
CA ASN A 321 -36.27 -17.48 -19.79
C ASN A 321 -35.42 -16.20 -19.70
N ILE A 322 -35.78 -15.19 -20.47
CA ILE A 322 -35.44 -13.77 -20.25
C ILE A 322 -35.89 -13.29 -18.85
N THR A 323 -36.70 -14.09 -18.15
CA THR A 323 -37.34 -13.84 -16.85
C THR A 323 -36.43 -13.96 -15.61
N ARG A 324 -35.11 -14.17 -15.76
CA ARG A 324 -34.19 -14.45 -14.62
C ARG A 324 -32.94 -13.56 -14.57
N MET A 325 -33.11 -12.27 -14.83
CA MET A 325 -32.05 -11.27 -14.76
C MET A 325 -32.37 -10.23 -13.68
N PRO A 326 -31.36 -9.55 -13.08
CA PRO A 326 -31.68 -8.39 -12.27
C PRO A 326 -32.31 -7.31 -13.15
N SER A 327 -33.35 -6.66 -12.65
CA SER A 327 -33.90 -5.43 -13.24
C SER A 327 -32.90 -4.26 -13.25
N GLY A 328 -31.72 -4.45 -12.65
CA GLY A 328 -30.67 -3.46 -12.55
C GLY A 328 -29.73 -3.73 -11.39
N TYR A 329 -28.73 -2.87 -11.23
CA TYR A 329 -27.76 -2.97 -10.14
C TYR A 329 -27.18 -1.62 -9.77
N ILE A 330 -26.64 -1.57 -8.56
CA ILE A 330 -25.82 -0.46 -8.08
C ILE A 330 -24.40 -0.97 -7.85
N LEU A 331 -23.46 -0.23 -8.42
CA LEU A 331 -22.03 -0.46 -8.32
C LEU A 331 -21.39 0.73 -7.60
N MET A 332 -20.64 0.45 -6.54
CA MET A 332 -19.92 1.45 -5.76
C MET A 332 -18.47 1.05 -5.58
N VAL A 333 -17.58 2.03 -5.47
CA VAL A 333 -16.13 1.80 -5.36
C VAL A 333 -15.52 2.64 -4.24
N SER A 334 -14.43 2.14 -3.64
CA SER A 334 -13.66 2.85 -2.62
C SER A 334 -12.17 2.57 -2.80
N ASP A 335 -11.32 3.53 -2.43
CA ASP A 335 -9.86 3.36 -2.37
C ASP A 335 -9.39 2.64 -1.08
N GLY A 336 -10.32 2.33 -0.17
CA GLY A 336 -10.04 1.72 1.14
C GLY A 336 -10.07 2.70 2.30
N SER A 337 -10.35 3.99 2.04
CA SER A 337 -10.61 4.96 3.10
C SER A 337 -11.78 4.48 3.98
N PRO A 338 -11.64 4.53 5.32
CA PRO A 338 -12.72 4.11 6.21
C PRO A 338 -13.91 5.05 6.06
N ARG A 339 -15.12 4.50 6.22
CA ARG A 339 -16.35 5.30 6.22
C ARG A 339 -16.30 6.41 7.28
N PRO A 340 -16.84 7.61 7.01
CA PRO A 340 -17.15 8.59 8.05
C PRO A 340 -18.03 7.99 9.17
N GLY A 341 -17.58 8.09 10.42
CA GLY A 341 -18.25 7.48 11.59
C GLY A 341 -17.78 6.07 11.95
N GLY A 342 -16.84 5.51 11.19
CA GLY A 342 -16.23 4.20 11.44
C GLY A 342 -16.88 3.07 10.63
N PRO A 343 -16.17 1.94 10.47
CA PRO A 343 -16.66 0.81 9.71
C PRO A 343 -17.86 0.15 10.41
N LEU A 344 -18.92 -0.14 9.65
CA LEU A 344 -20.04 -0.97 10.09
C LEU A 344 -20.11 -2.24 9.26
N ASP A 345 -20.24 -3.38 9.94
CA ASP A 345 -20.40 -4.69 9.26
C ASP A 345 -21.80 -4.88 8.66
N TRP A 346 -22.79 -4.09 9.11
CA TRP A 346 -24.18 -4.19 8.64
C TRP A 346 -24.91 -2.84 8.59
N PRO A 347 -25.72 -2.55 7.55
CA PRO A 347 -25.89 -3.35 6.33
C PRO A 347 -24.57 -3.47 5.54
N PRO A 348 -24.43 -4.43 4.59
CA PRO A 348 -23.21 -4.58 3.81
C PRO A 348 -22.83 -3.30 3.05
N GLY A 349 -21.56 -3.14 2.66
CA GLY A 349 -21.11 -1.96 1.93
C GLY A 349 -21.00 -0.69 2.79
N ASN A 350 -20.85 -0.84 4.11
CA ASN A 350 -20.75 0.28 5.06
C ASN A 350 -19.42 0.31 5.82
N LYS A 351 -18.43 -0.44 5.34
CA LYS A 351 -17.09 -0.52 5.94
C LYS A 351 -16.15 0.61 5.47
N TYR A 352 -16.26 0.99 4.21
CA TYR A 352 -15.39 1.98 3.56
C TYR A 352 -16.21 3.17 3.06
N ASP A 353 -15.53 4.26 2.73
CA ASP A 353 -16.11 5.40 2.02
C ASP A 353 -16.36 5.02 0.56
N TYR A 354 -17.49 4.36 0.31
CA TYR A 354 -17.92 3.95 -1.02
C TYR A 354 -18.57 5.12 -1.77
N LYS A 355 -18.13 5.33 -3.00
CA LYS A 355 -18.71 6.29 -3.94
C LYS A 355 -19.52 5.56 -4.99
N LEU A 356 -20.70 6.09 -5.33
CA LEU A 356 -21.52 5.57 -6.40
C LEU A 356 -20.74 5.67 -7.72
N LEU A 357 -20.60 4.53 -8.41
CA LEU A 357 -19.99 4.45 -9.74
C LEU A 357 -21.06 4.32 -10.82
N ALA A 358 -22.04 3.44 -10.59
CA ALA A 358 -23.14 3.22 -11.51
C ALA A 358 -24.42 2.86 -10.77
N ASP A 359 -25.53 3.38 -11.28
CA ASP A 359 -26.89 2.98 -10.97
C ASP A 359 -27.55 2.65 -12.31
N VAL A 360 -27.82 1.36 -12.55
CA VAL A 360 -28.22 0.85 -13.87
C VAL A 360 -29.59 0.23 -13.78
N GLU A 361 -30.53 0.71 -14.60
CA GLU A 361 -31.89 0.18 -14.70
C GLU A 361 -32.10 -0.55 -16.04
N ASN A 362 -32.32 -1.87 -15.99
CA ASN A 362 -32.52 -2.76 -17.13
C ASN A 362 -33.94 -3.33 -17.15
N ARG A 363 -34.97 -2.48 -17.23
CA ARG A 363 -36.39 -2.87 -17.21
C ARG A 363 -37.09 -2.84 -18.57
N SER A 364 -36.47 -2.23 -19.57
CA SER A 364 -37.07 -2.06 -20.89
C SER A 364 -36.62 -3.18 -21.82
N MET A 365 -37.56 -3.73 -22.61
CA MET A 365 -37.22 -4.62 -23.70
C MET A 365 -36.74 -3.81 -24.90
N PRO A 366 -35.76 -4.29 -25.66
CA PRO A 366 -34.92 -5.47 -25.40
C PRO A 366 -33.88 -5.25 -24.28
N TYR A 367 -33.63 -6.31 -23.50
CA TYR A 367 -32.78 -6.24 -22.31
C TYR A 367 -31.28 -6.31 -22.64
N GLN A 368 -30.50 -5.56 -21.87
CA GLN A 368 -29.05 -5.55 -21.96
C GLN A 368 -28.43 -6.66 -21.11
N LEU A 369 -27.47 -7.39 -21.69
CA LEU A 369 -26.80 -8.54 -21.06
C LEU A 369 -25.35 -8.22 -20.71
N HIS A 370 -24.74 -7.30 -21.44
CA HIS A 370 -23.34 -6.95 -21.32
C HIS A 370 -23.20 -5.47 -21.01
N TYR A 371 -22.46 -5.15 -19.95
CA TYR A 371 -22.29 -3.77 -19.49
C TYR A 371 -20.82 -3.41 -19.54
N PHE A 372 -20.49 -2.36 -20.28
CA PHE A 372 -19.14 -1.81 -20.32
C PHE A 372 -19.18 -0.38 -19.80
N HIS A 373 -18.70 -0.20 -18.56
CA HIS A 373 -18.52 1.09 -17.93
C HIS A 373 -17.17 1.67 -18.30
N GLU A 374 -17.17 2.93 -18.71
CA GLU A 374 -15.99 3.75 -18.95
C GLU A 374 -16.17 5.07 -18.19
N PHE A 375 -15.17 5.47 -17.43
CA PHE A 375 -15.22 6.63 -16.54
C PHE A 375 -13.83 7.23 -16.35
N GLU A 376 -13.79 8.43 -15.78
CA GLU A 376 -12.52 9.08 -15.44
C GLU A 376 -11.72 8.20 -14.48
N PRO A 377 -10.43 7.93 -14.76
CA PRO A 377 -9.69 6.97 -13.98
C PRO A 377 -9.56 7.38 -12.51
N MET A 378 -9.84 6.45 -11.62
CA MET A 378 -9.86 6.68 -10.17
C MET A 378 -9.20 5.55 -9.40
N LYS A 379 -8.84 5.81 -8.15
CA LYS A 379 -8.29 4.79 -7.26
C LYS A 379 -9.38 3.86 -6.75
N VAL A 380 -9.21 2.56 -6.99
CA VAL A 380 -10.15 1.52 -6.55
C VAL A 380 -9.38 0.40 -5.87
N ARG A 381 -9.81 0.06 -4.66
CA ARG A 381 -9.40 -1.13 -3.90
C ARG A 381 -10.60 -2.02 -3.57
N HIS A 382 -11.70 -1.39 -3.16
CA HIS A 382 -12.92 -2.11 -2.80
C HIS A 382 -14.04 -1.80 -3.78
N ILE A 383 -14.80 -2.83 -4.13
CA ILE A 383 -15.99 -2.76 -4.96
C ILE A 383 -17.15 -3.32 -4.16
N PHE A 384 -18.27 -2.61 -4.16
CA PHE A 384 -19.52 -3.10 -3.64
C PHE A 384 -20.55 -3.15 -4.75
N PHE A 385 -21.16 -4.32 -4.92
CA PHE A 385 -22.24 -4.55 -5.88
C PHE A 385 -23.50 -4.94 -5.12
N ARG A 386 -24.65 -4.39 -5.49
CA ARG A 386 -25.96 -4.90 -5.07
C ARG A 386 -26.94 -4.92 -6.24
N THR A 387 -27.89 -5.84 -6.19
CA THR A 387 -29.06 -5.76 -7.07
C THR A 387 -29.90 -4.53 -6.72
N ALA A 388 -30.51 -3.95 -7.74
CA ALA A 388 -31.39 -2.80 -7.61
C ALA A 388 -32.57 -2.90 -8.59
N HIS A 389 -33.53 -1.99 -8.45
CA HIS A 389 -34.65 -1.80 -9.38
C HIS A 389 -35.62 -2.99 -9.48
N GLY A 390 -35.70 -3.86 -8.47
CA GLY A 390 -36.82 -4.82 -8.34
C GLY A 390 -36.77 -6.04 -9.26
N PHE A 391 -37.95 -6.50 -9.70
CA PHE A 391 -38.15 -7.77 -10.42
C PHE A 391 -38.87 -7.58 -11.76
N MET A 392 -38.56 -8.45 -12.72
CA MET A 392 -39.17 -8.45 -14.06
C MET A 392 -40.38 -9.37 -14.27
N THR A 393 -40.94 -10.01 -13.22
CA THR A 393 -42.25 -10.72 -13.09
C THR A 393 -42.18 -12.18 -12.57
N TRP A 394 -43.30 -12.61 -11.95
CA TRP A 394 -43.67 -13.90 -11.33
C TRP A 394 -42.69 -15.09 -11.45
N GLY A 395 -41.71 -15.13 -10.55
CA GLY A 395 -40.92 -16.33 -10.27
C GLY A 395 -39.73 -16.02 -9.36
N ARG A 396 -39.52 -16.81 -8.30
CA ARG A 396 -38.29 -16.79 -7.49
C ARG A 396 -37.15 -17.48 -8.26
N GLY A 397 -36.74 -16.92 -9.39
CA GLY A 397 -35.64 -17.43 -10.21
C GLY A 397 -34.28 -16.85 -9.77
N GLU A 398 -33.21 -17.60 -9.99
CA GLU A 398 -31.82 -17.17 -9.78
C GLU A 398 -31.30 -16.47 -11.03
N ALA A 399 -30.55 -15.38 -10.83
CA ALA A 399 -29.79 -14.67 -11.84
C ALA A 399 -28.29 -14.96 -11.71
N HIS A 400 -27.54 -14.73 -12.79
CA HIS A 400 -26.11 -15.03 -12.87
C HIS A 400 -25.30 -13.82 -13.31
N LEU A 401 -24.21 -13.54 -12.61
CA LEU A 401 -23.09 -12.74 -13.11
C LEU A 401 -21.97 -13.71 -13.47
N PHE A 402 -21.64 -13.85 -14.75
CA PHE A 402 -20.67 -14.84 -15.24
C PHE A 402 -19.24 -14.35 -15.15
N GLU A 403 -18.99 -13.10 -15.53
CA GLU A 403 -17.65 -12.52 -15.51
C GLU A 403 -17.74 -11.03 -15.21
N MET A 404 -16.77 -10.51 -14.45
CA MET A 404 -16.53 -9.10 -14.23
C MET A 404 -15.04 -8.81 -14.45
N GLN A 405 -14.73 -8.09 -15.52
CA GLN A 405 -13.35 -7.69 -15.86
C GLN A 405 -13.11 -6.23 -15.53
N ILE A 406 -11.95 -5.91 -14.96
CA ILE A 406 -11.59 -4.58 -14.47
C ILE A 406 -10.31 -4.14 -15.15
N PHE A 407 -10.25 -2.91 -15.63
CA PHE A 407 -9.11 -2.39 -16.38
C PHE A 407 -8.70 -1.00 -15.91
N GLY A 408 -7.41 -0.74 -16.05
CA GLY A 408 -6.79 0.57 -15.96
C GLY A 408 -5.29 0.45 -16.20
N GLU A 409 -4.71 1.43 -16.90
CA GLU A 409 -3.30 1.40 -17.26
C GLU A 409 -2.42 1.91 -16.13
N GLY A 410 -1.31 1.22 -15.88
CA GLY A 410 -0.21 1.68 -15.05
C GLY A 410 0.17 0.74 -13.92
N TYR A 411 1.06 1.21 -13.07
CA TYR A 411 1.34 0.56 -11.79
C TYR A 411 0.16 0.77 -10.81
N PRO A 412 -0.13 -0.21 -9.93
CA PRO A 412 -1.03 0.00 -8.80
C PRO A 412 -0.63 1.26 -8.01
N ALA A 413 -1.62 2.05 -7.59
CA ALA A 413 -1.41 3.25 -6.78
C ALA A 413 -0.84 2.90 -5.40
N GLU A 414 -1.22 1.74 -4.84
CA GLU A 414 -0.73 1.27 -3.56
C GLU A 414 -0.71 -0.26 -3.47
N ALA A 415 0.38 -0.80 -2.92
CA ALA A 415 0.45 -2.19 -2.47
C ALA A 415 1.07 -2.27 -1.07
N THR A 416 0.43 -3.02 -0.17
CA THR A 416 0.88 -3.20 1.22
C THR A 416 1.38 -4.63 1.46
N PHE A 417 2.46 -4.72 2.20
CA PHE A 417 3.16 -5.95 2.59
C PHE A 417 3.22 -5.97 4.11
N GLU A 418 2.61 -6.97 4.74
CA GLU A 418 2.66 -7.11 6.20
C GLU A 418 3.28 -8.45 6.59
N SER A 419 4.30 -8.41 7.46
CA SER A 419 4.86 -9.64 8.00
C SER A 419 3.92 -10.25 9.06
N GLY A 420 3.89 -11.58 9.14
CA GLY A 420 3.50 -12.25 10.39
C GLY A 420 4.40 -11.81 11.57
N PRO A 421 3.99 -12.06 12.83
CA PRO A 421 4.83 -11.81 14.00
C PRO A 421 6.20 -12.51 13.89
N VAL A 422 7.28 -11.74 13.94
CA VAL A 422 8.67 -12.21 13.91
C VAL A 422 9.19 -12.34 15.34
N GLY A 423 9.48 -13.57 15.78
CA GLY A 423 10.04 -13.83 17.12
C GLY A 423 11.53 -13.47 17.19
N LEU A 424 11.88 -12.49 18.00
CA LEU A 424 13.25 -11.95 18.03
C LEU A 424 14.26 -12.90 18.69
N ALA A 425 13.85 -13.64 19.73
CA ALA A 425 14.73 -14.58 20.43
C ALA A 425 15.31 -15.65 19.49
N TRP A 426 14.51 -16.07 18.51
CA TRP A 426 14.92 -17.02 17.48
C TRP A 426 16.09 -16.49 16.64
N LEU A 427 16.09 -15.19 16.31
CA LEU A 427 17.17 -14.56 15.52
C LEU A 427 18.53 -14.66 16.22
N THR A 428 18.52 -14.59 17.54
CA THR A 428 19.72 -14.66 18.37
C THR A 428 20.05 -16.06 18.88
N GLY A 429 19.22 -17.08 18.59
CA GLY A 429 19.41 -18.45 19.09
C GLY A 429 19.11 -18.63 20.58
N GLY A 430 18.22 -17.81 21.16
CA GLY A 430 17.93 -17.78 22.60
C GLY A 430 16.43 -17.80 22.94
N LYS A 431 16.12 -17.44 24.19
CA LYS A 431 14.76 -17.28 24.72
C LYS A 431 14.63 -15.90 25.37
N GLY A 432 13.43 -15.33 25.37
CA GLY A 432 13.13 -14.05 26.02
C GLY A 432 12.78 -12.94 25.04
N ASP A 433 12.64 -11.73 25.56
CA ASP A 433 12.59 -10.51 24.76
C ASP A 433 13.98 -10.14 24.23
N ARG A 434 14.01 -9.26 23.23
CA ARG A 434 15.22 -8.67 22.69
C ARG A 434 15.06 -7.17 22.60
N LEU A 435 16.19 -6.49 22.72
CA LEU A 435 16.30 -5.06 22.47
C LEU A 435 16.57 -4.87 20.98
N VAL A 436 15.69 -4.12 20.33
CA VAL A 436 15.85 -3.66 18.94
C VAL A 436 16.18 -2.18 18.99
N THR A 437 17.34 -1.80 18.47
CA THR A 437 17.85 -0.43 18.61
C THR A 437 17.66 0.40 17.35
N THR A 438 17.78 -0.24 16.19
CA THR A 438 17.84 0.43 14.89
C THR A 438 17.00 -0.31 13.88
N LEU A 439 16.37 0.42 12.96
CA LEU A 439 15.85 -0.09 11.71
C LEU A 439 16.54 0.61 10.54
N MET A 440 17.05 -0.18 9.61
CA MET A 440 17.59 0.27 8.33
C MET A 440 16.70 -0.25 7.21
N TRP A 441 16.53 0.52 6.14
CA TRP A 441 15.81 0.06 4.96
C TRP A 441 16.33 0.73 3.70
N LYS A 442 16.18 0.04 2.56
CA LYS A 442 16.65 0.52 1.26
C LYS A 442 15.55 0.35 0.21
N ALA A 443 15.44 1.34 -0.65
CA ALA A 443 14.53 1.38 -1.78
C ALA A 443 15.12 2.28 -2.87
N ASP A 444 14.77 2.04 -4.12
CA ASP A 444 14.93 3.04 -5.17
C ASP A 444 13.60 3.78 -5.31
N GLN A 445 13.65 5.07 -4.99
CA GLN A 445 12.52 5.97 -5.08
C GLN A 445 12.86 7.05 -6.10
N PRO A 446 11.99 7.28 -7.09
CA PRO A 446 12.09 8.43 -7.97
C PRO A 446 12.12 9.74 -7.17
N SER A 447 12.62 10.83 -7.76
CA SER A 447 12.68 12.15 -7.11
C SER A 447 11.31 12.81 -6.87
N TYR A 448 10.22 12.10 -7.16
CA TYR A 448 8.84 12.54 -7.01
C TYR A 448 8.33 12.18 -5.60
N PRO A 449 8.01 13.15 -4.72
CA PRO A 449 7.53 12.88 -3.36
C PRO A 449 6.27 12.00 -3.30
N GLU A 450 5.46 12.03 -4.35
CA GLU A 450 4.25 11.24 -4.50
C GLU A 450 4.52 9.75 -4.83
N THR A 451 5.75 9.37 -5.17
CA THR A 451 6.17 7.99 -5.42
C THR A 451 7.18 7.56 -4.37
N ARG A 452 6.75 6.76 -3.38
CA ARG A 452 7.55 6.50 -2.18
C ARG A 452 7.35 5.12 -1.58
N VAL A 453 8.28 4.74 -0.72
CA VAL A 453 8.14 3.57 0.17
C VAL A 453 7.84 4.05 1.58
N GLU A 454 6.82 3.47 2.19
CA GLU A 454 6.47 3.68 3.59
C GLU A 454 6.81 2.42 4.39
N VAL A 455 7.52 2.60 5.51
CA VAL A 455 7.87 1.51 6.43
C VAL A 455 7.31 1.84 7.81
N GLN A 456 6.73 0.84 8.47
CA GLN A 456 6.24 0.92 9.85
C GLN A 456 6.55 -0.38 10.59
N THR A 457 6.60 -0.28 11.92
CA THR A 457 6.76 -1.43 12.80
C THR A 457 5.70 -1.42 13.89
N ARG A 458 5.42 -2.59 14.47
CA ARG A 458 4.76 -2.69 15.77
C ARG A 458 5.31 -3.88 16.53
N THR A 459 5.18 -3.86 17.83
CA THR A 459 5.73 -4.88 18.74
C THR A 459 4.69 -5.39 19.71
N GLY A 460 4.91 -6.61 20.22
CA GLY A 460 4.10 -7.20 21.27
C GLY A 460 4.73 -8.46 21.85
N ASP A 461 4.15 -8.94 22.96
CA ASP A 461 4.70 -10.07 23.72
C ASP A 461 3.85 -11.34 23.66
N VAL A 462 2.60 -11.23 23.20
CA VAL A 462 1.61 -12.30 23.14
C VAL A 462 1.22 -12.57 21.69
N VAL A 463 1.26 -13.82 21.25
CA VAL A 463 0.78 -14.21 19.92
C VAL A 463 -0.29 -15.28 20.05
N ASP A 464 -1.34 -15.15 19.25
CA ASP A 464 -2.39 -16.15 19.15
C ASP A 464 -2.04 -17.15 18.05
N THR A 465 -2.30 -18.43 18.33
CA THR A 465 -2.14 -19.47 17.33
C THR A 465 -3.42 -19.59 16.51
N VAL A 466 -3.31 -19.41 15.20
CA VAL A 466 -4.40 -19.66 14.26
C VAL A 466 -4.12 -20.96 13.52
N TRP A 467 -5.10 -21.86 13.52
CA TRP A 467 -5.05 -23.09 12.78
C TRP A 467 -5.93 -22.99 11.53
N THR A 468 -5.31 -23.13 10.37
CA THR A 468 -6.01 -23.28 9.10
C THR A 468 -6.03 -24.75 8.70
N TYR A 469 -7.22 -25.28 8.44
CA TYR A 469 -7.43 -26.70 8.14
C TYR A 469 -7.76 -26.87 6.67
N TYR A 470 -7.13 -27.85 6.00
CA TYR A 470 -7.40 -28.12 4.59
C TYR A 470 -7.88 -29.55 4.37
N LYS A 471 -8.94 -29.70 3.57
CA LYS A 471 -9.36 -30.97 2.99
C LYS A 471 -8.86 -31.13 1.56
N LYS A 472 -8.60 -32.37 1.17
CA LYS A 472 -8.23 -32.70 -0.21
C LYS A 472 -9.48 -32.87 -1.08
N ILE A 473 -9.53 -32.17 -2.21
CA ILE A 473 -10.54 -32.36 -3.27
C ILE A 473 -9.81 -32.61 -4.59
N GLY A 474 -9.70 -33.88 -4.98
CA GLY A 474 -8.89 -34.27 -6.14
C GLY A 474 -7.41 -33.89 -5.96
N LYS A 475 -6.88 -33.03 -6.85
CA LYS A 475 -5.53 -32.45 -6.76
C LYS A 475 -5.47 -31.12 -5.98
N ARG A 476 -6.61 -30.54 -5.58
CA ARG A 476 -6.70 -29.23 -4.90
C ARG A 476 -6.88 -29.39 -3.39
N LEU A 477 -6.51 -28.34 -2.65
CA LEU A 477 -6.81 -28.19 -1.23
C LEU A 477 -7.95 -27.18 -1.07
N LYS A 478 -8.93 -27.49 -0.23
CA LYS A 478 -9.98 -26.55 0.19
C LYS A 478 -9.84 -26.30 1.68
N GLU A 479 -9.79 -25.04 2.08
CA GLU A 479 -9.85 -24.65 3.48
C GLU A 479 -11.21 -25.03 4.07
N VAL A 480 -11.21 -25.54 5.31
CA VAL A 480 -12.39 -26.00 6.03
C VAL A 480 -12.33 -25.56 7.48
N THR A 481 -13.48 -25.53 8.15
CA THR A 481 -13.50 -25.26 9.59
C THR A 481 -12.85 -26.40 10.36
N ARG A 482 -12.40 -26.12 11.59
CA ARG A 482 -11.88 -27.14 12.50
C ARG A 482 -12.88 -28.28 12.71
N GLU A 483 -14.15 -27.94 12.91
CA GLU A 483 -15.22 -28.93 13.11
C GLU A 483 -15.42 -29.81 11.89
N GLU A 484 -15.47 -29.22 10.70
CA GLU A 484 -15.57 -29.98 9.46
C GLU A 484 -14.35 -30.89 9.30
N TYR A 485 -13.14 -30.36 9.51
CA TYR A 485 -11.90 -31.12 9.42
C TYR A 485 -11.87 -32.33 10.36
N LEU A 486 -12.31 -32.16 11.62
CA LEU A 486 -12.39 -33.24 12.60
C LEU A 486 -13.47 -34.29 12.27
N ARG A 487 -14.47 -33.96 11.46
CA ARG A 487 -15.48 -34.90 10.97
C ARG A 487 -15.06 -35.62 9.68
N LEU A 488 -14.02 -35.15 8.98
CA LEU A 488 -13.55 -35.79 7.76
C LEU A 488 -12.89 -37.15 8.07
N PRO A 489 -13.09 -38.17 7.21
CA PRO A 489 -12.24 -39.35 7.18
C PRO A 489 -10.76 -38.96 7.05
N GLU A 490 -9.86 -39.67 7.73
CA GLU A 490 -8.43 -39.34 7.78
C GLU A 490 -7.79 -39.16 6.39
N ARG A 491 -8.19 -39.99 5.42
CA ARG A 491 -7.73 -39.89 4.00
C ARG A 491 -8.06 -38.57 3.29
N LEU A 492 -9.03 -37.80 3.80
CA LEU A 492 -9.43 -36.49 3.25
C LEU A 492 -8.84 -35.31 4.03
N ARG A 493 -8.36 -35.55 5.26
CA ARG A 493 -7.59 -34.57 6.02
C ARG A 493 -6.22 -34.44 5.38
N HIS A 494 -5.74 -33.20 5.18
CA HIS A 494 -4.42 -33.00 4.59
C HIS A 494 -3.48 -32.15 5.42
N LYS A 495 -3.58 -30.81 5.33
CA LYS A 495 -2.61 -29.91 5.95
C LYS A 495 -3.29 -29.11 7.03
N GLU A 496 -2.60 -29.01 8.14
CA GLU A 496 -2.84 -28.01 9.16
C GLU A 496 -1.75 -26.96 9.05
N PHE A 497 -2.16 -25.70 8.86
CA PHE A 497 -1.27 -24.58 8.95
C PHE A 497 -1.47 -23.90 10.29
N LYS A 498 -0.47 -24.06 11.15
CA LYS A 498 -0.29 -23.26 12.35
C LYS A 498 0.37 -21.95 11.94
N ASP A 499 -0.37 -20.86 11.99
CA ASP A 499 0.15 -19.50 11.88
C ASP A 499 0.06 -18.80 13.24
N ILE A 500 0.75 -17.69 13.40
CA ILE A 500 0.65 -16.82 14.57
C ILE A 500 0.15 -15.44 14.16
N LYS A 501 -0.80 -14.90 14.92
CA LYS A 501 -1.26 -13.53 14.77
C LYS A 501 -0.95 -12.74 16.05
N PRO A 502 -0.86 -11.40 15.97
CA PRO A 502 -0.81 -10.55 17.16
C PRO A 502 -1.95 -10.89 18.12
N GLY A 503 -1.62 -11.16 19.38
CA GLY A 503 -2.60 -11.33 20.45
C GLY A 503 -2.89 -10.01 21.16
N THR A 504 -3.36 -10.09 22.41
CA THR A 504 -3.65 -8.92 23.23
C THR A 504 -2.38 -8.13 23.61
N GLY A 505 -2.51 -6.80 23.73
CA GLY A 505 -1.43 -5.93 24.24
C GLY A 505 -0.34 -5.56 23.23
N TRP A 506 -0.55 -5.79 21.93
CA TRP A 506 0.32 -5.25 20.90
C TRP A 506 0.21 -3.72 20.82
N SER A 507 1.32 -3.09 20.47
CA SER A 507 1.34 -1.66 20.15
C SER A 507 0.62 -1.37 18.84
N ASP A 508 0.15 -0.13 18.71
CA ASP A 508 -0.21 0.43 17.41
C ASP A 508 1.01 0.46 16.48
N TRP A 509 0.75 0.63 15.18
CA TRP A 509 1.82 0.88 14.22
C TRP A 509 2.58 2.17 14.55
N SER A 510 3.91 2.11 14.43
CA SER A 510 4.77 3.27 14.59
C SER A 510 4.41 4.38 13.60
N SER A 511 4.89 5.60 13.85
CA SER A 511 5.03 6.58 12.77
C SER A 511 5.88 6.01 11.62
N LEU A 512 5.78 6.64 10.44
CA LEU A 512 6.60 6.28 9.28
C LEU A 512 8.09 6.47 9.60
N TYR A 513 8.93 5.56 9.13
CA TYR A 513 10.38 5.74 9.13
C TYR A 513 10.77 6.62 7.93
N PRO A 514 11.21 7.88 8.12
CA PRO A 514 11.59 8.74 6.99
C PRO A 514 12.89 8.27 6.33
N GLN A 515 13.75 7.60 7.09
CA GLN A 515 15.04 7.03 6.68
C GLN A 515 15.46 5.98 7.70
N GLU A 516 16.65 5.42 7.55
CA GLU A 516 17.27 4.58 8.59
C GLU A 516 17.48 5.35 9.90
N GLY A 517 17.31 4.67 11.04
CA GLY A 517 17.44 5.33 12.33
C GLY A 517 16.94 4.51 13.52
N PRO A 518 16.72 5.17 14.67
CA PRO A 518 16.25 4.52 15.89
C PRO A 518 14.96 3.76 15.66
N PHE A 519 14.83 2.59 16.28
CA PHE A 519 13.60 1.80 16.25
C PHE A 519 12.45 2.56 16.95
N LEU A 520 11.31 2.68 16.29
CA LEU A 520 10.20 3.56 16.70
C LEU A 520 9.08 2.83 17.45
N SER A 521 9.10 1.50 17.49
CA SER A 521 8.13 0.71 18.27
C SER A 521 8.69 0.34 19.65
N PRO A 522 7.82 0.05 20.64
CA PRO A 522 8.28 -0.31 21.99
C PRO A 522 9.29 -1.47 22.00
N SER A 523 10.40 -1.27 22.71
CA SER A 523 11.48 -2.25 22.89
C SER A 523 12.05 -2.13 24.32
N PRO A 524 12.51 -3.21 24.99
CA PRO A 524 12.55 -4.61 24.53
C PRO A 524 11.18 -5.22 24.24
N CYS A 525 11.15 -6.25 23.39
CA CYS A 525 9.92 -6.99 23.05
C CYS A 525 10.22 -8.42 22.62
N ARG A 526 9.21 -9.30 22.61
CA ARG A 526 9.37 -10.67 22.08
C ARG A 526 9.14 -10.77 20.58
N TYR A 527 8.18 -10.02 20.05
CA TYR A 527 7.78 -10.09 18.65
C TYR A 527 7.73 -8.72 18.01
N VAL A 528 8.09 -8.67 16.73
CA VAL A 528 7.96 -7.50 15.84
C VAL A 528 7.11 -7.87 14.64
N GLN A 529 6.29 -6.94 14.16
CA GLN A 529 5.72 -6.97 12.82
C GLN A 529 6.19 -5.77 12.02
N PHE A 530 6.36 -5.99 10.72
CA PHE A 530 6.75 -4.99 9.74
C PHE A 530 5.60 -4.77 8.77
N ARG A 531 5.38 -3.51 8.40
CA ARG A 531 4.54 -3.12 7.29
C ARG A 531 5.39 -2.30 6.32
N VAL A 532 5.41 -2.72 5.08
CA VAL A 532 5.99 -1.98 3.96
C VAL A 532 4.86 -1.65 3.00
N LYS A 533 4.85 -0.45 2.45
CA LYS A 533 3.85 -0.02 1.49
C LYS A 533 4.54 0.72 0.35
N LEU A 534 4.26 0.30 -0.88
CA LEU A 534 4.71 0.95 -2.10
C LEU A 534 3.58 1.86 -2.57
N VAL A 535 3.85 3.15 -2.70
CA VAL A 535 2.84 4.18 -3.01
C VAL A 535 3.28 4.96 -4.24
N THR A 536 2.33 5.26 -5.13
CA THR A 536 2.52 6.18 -6.24
C THR A 536 1.22 6.90 -6.61
N GLU A 537 1.29 8.22 -6.79
CA GLU A 537 0.22 9.00 -7.42
C GLU A 537 0.33 9.03 -8.95
N ARG A 538 1.34 8.36 -9.51
CA ARG A 538 1.64 8.31 -10.95
C ARG A 538 1.41 6.91 -11.50
N ARG A 539 0.86 6.82 -12.71
CA ARG A 539 0.57 5.53 -13.37
C ARG A 539 1.79 4.92 -14.06
N ASP A 540 2.74 5.76 -14.47
CA ASP A 540 3.89 5.40 -15.29
C ASP A 540 5.14 5.04 -14.48
N VAL A 541 5.16 5.32 -13.18
CA VAL A 541 6.32 5.14 -12.30
C VAL A 541 5.91 4.50 -10.96
N ALA A 542 6.73 3.58 -10.46
CA ALA A 542 6.58 2.94 -9.16
C ALA A 542 7.93 2.86 -8.41
N PRO A 543 7.94 2.86 -7.07
CA PRO A 543 9.15 2.64 -6.30
C PRO A 543 9.52 1.15 -6.27
N THR A 544 10.79 0.84 -6.04
CA THR A 544 11.26 -0.53 -5.79
C THR A 544 11.84 -0.64 -4.39
N PHE A 545 11.54 -1.73 -3.69
CA PHE A 545 12.03 -2.00 -2.35
C PHE A 545 13.15 -3.04 -2.37
N LYS A 546 14.26 -2.75 -1.70
CA LYS A 546 15.45 -3.63 -1.66
C LYS A 546 15.49 -4.50 -0.42
N GLY A 547 14.96 -4.01 0.70
CA GLY A 547 14.97 -4.74 1.96
C GLY A 547 14.99 -3.84 3.17
N LEU A 548 14.82 -4.46 4.34
CA LEU A 548 15.03 -3.82 5.64
C LEU A 548 15.88 -4.70 6.55
N TRP A 549 16.51 -4.07 7.54
CA TRP A 549 17.38 -4.70 8.52
C TRP A 549 17.09 -4.14 9.91
N ILE A 550 17.33 -4.94 10.94
CA ILE A 550 17.22 -4.51 12.33
C ILE A 550 18.47 -4.87 13.11
N ASP A 551 18.86 -3.99 14.03
CA ASP A 551 19.88 -4.28 15.03
C ASP A 551 19.23 -4.88 16.27
N VAL A 552 19.70 -6.06 16.67
CA VAL A 552 19.14 -6.80 17.80
C VAL A 552 20.25 -7.16 18.80
N THR A 553 19.96 -6.97 20.08
CA THR A 553 20.85 -7.35 21.18
C THR A 553 20.06 -7.78 22.44
N GLU A 554 20.77 -8.20 23.48
CA GLU A 554 20.15 -8.53 24.77
C GLU A 554 19.78 -7.24 25.53
N PRO A 555 18.62 -7.19 26.21
CA PRO A 555 18.26 -6.06 27.05
C PRO A 555 19.29 -5.79 28.17
N LEU A 556 19.44 -4.53 28.55
CA LEU A 556 20.23 -4.13 29.71
C LEU A 556 19.51 -4.47 31.00
N VAL A 557 18.18 -4.30 31.02
CA VAL A 557 17.27 -4.68 32.11
C VAL A 557 15.95 -5.15 31.48
N LYS A 558 15.24 -6.08 32.13
CA LYS A 558 13.91 -6.55 31.68
C LYS A 558 12.93 -5.42 31.46
N GLU A 559 12.88 -4.48 32.38
CA GLU A 559 11.96 -3.34 32.30
C GLU A 559 12.65 -2.07 32.81
N ALA A 560 12.38 -0.97 32.13
CA ALA A 560 12.80 0.37 32.54
C ALA A 560 11.62 1.32 32.30
N ILE A 561 11.03 1.80 33.39
CA ILE A 561 9.90 2.73 33.38
C ILE A 561 10.34 4.03 34.04
N GLY A 562 9.83 5.17 33.60
CA GLY A 562 10.12 6.44 34.24
C GLY A 562 9.02 7.48 34.19
N SER A 563 9.16 8.46 35.06
CA SER A 563 8.33 9.66 35.13
C SER A 563 9.19 10.88 35.40
N LEU A 564 8.66 12.04 35.06
CA LEU A 564 9.30 13.33 35.28
C LEU A 564 8.44 14.16 36.24
N GLU A 565 9.05 14.89 37.17
CA GLU A 565 8.37 15.83 38.06
C GLU A 565 9.14 17.17 38.13
N PRO A 566 8.45 18.33 38.15
CA PRO A 566 7.01 18.51 37.95
C PRO A 566 6.59 18.29 36.48
N ARG A 567 5.35 17.84 36.26
CA ARG A 567 4.76 17.61 34.93
C ARG A 567 4.00 18.82 34.37
N GLU A 568 3.77 19.80 35.21
CA GLU A 568 3.10 21.05 34.86
C GLU A 568 3.86 22.21 35.50
N VAL A 569 4.14 23.24 34.72
CA VAL A 569 4.79 24.46 35.19
C VAL A 569 4.11 25.69 34.63
N SER A 570 4.09 26.77 35.40
CA SER A 570 3.51 28.05 34.99
C SER A 570 4.55 29.03 34.43
N GLU A 571 5.84 28.77 34.68
CA GLU A 571 6.93 29.60 34.16
C GLU A 571 7.37 29.13 32.77
N VAL A 572 7.63 30.08 31.88
CA VAL A 572 8.05 29.84 30.50
C VAL A 572 9.49 30.29 30.33
N ASP A 573 10.32 29.42 29.76
CA ASP A 573 11.74 29.69 29.47
C ASP A 573 12.58 30.04 30.71
N SER A 574 12.12 29.62 31.89
CA SER A 574 12.87 29.63 33.15
C SER A 574 13.63 28.31 33.33
N ALA A 575 14.85 28.38 33.88
CA ALA A 575 15.60 27.17 34.26
C ALA A 575 15.02 26.60 35.56
N LEU A 576 14.12 25.63 35.47
CA LEU A 576 13.47 24.98 36.61
C LEU A 576 14.13 23.63 36.92
N GLY A 577 14.01 23.20 38.19
CA GLY A 577 14.47 21.88 38.62
C GLY A 577 13.46 20.79 38.27
N TYR A 578 13.96 19.71 37.68
CA TYR A 578 13.18 18.52 37.34
C TYR A 578 13.85 17.28 37.91
N THR A 579 13.04 16.32 38.36
CA THR A 579 13.48 14.99 38.79
C THR A 579 12.94 13.96 37.80
N TYR A 580 13.83 13.24 37.13
CA TYR A 580 13.47 12.06 36.35
C TYR A 580 13.64 10.83 37.22
N LYS A 581 12.51 10.18 37.54
CA LYS A 581 12.47 8.93 38.29
C LYS A 581 12.49 7.76 37.31
N ILE A 582 13.35 6.79 37.55
CA ILE A 582 13.53 5.59 36.74
C ILE A 582 13.38 4.39 37.68
N TRP A 583 12.48 3.48 37.34
CA TRP A 583 12.33 2.18 37.98
C TRP A 583 12.76 1.11 37.01
N THR A 584 13.62 0.20 37.47
CA THR A 584 14.10 -0.92 36.66
C THR A 584 13.80 -2.25 37.31
N GLU A 585 13.39 -3.22 36.51
CA GLU A 585 13.36 -4.64 36.89
C GLU A 585 14.43 -5.36 36.06
N ALA A 586 15.29 -6.14 36.71
CA ALA A 586 16.28 -6.97 36.04
C ALA A 586 16.08 -8.45 36.33
N ARG A 587 16.44 -9.27 35.35
CA ARG A 587 16.60 -10.71 35.48
C ARG A 587 18.04 -11.05 35.88
N PRO A 588 18.30 -12.27 36.38
CA PRO A 588 19.65 -12.70 36.74
C PRO A 588 20.70 -12.52 35.63
N GLN A 589 20.31 -12.75 34.37
CA GLN A 589 21.20 -12.64 33.20
C GLN A 589 21.39 -11.20 32.68
N ASP A 590 20.55 -10.25 33.10
CA ASP A 590 20.59 -8.90 32.59
C ASP A 590 21.88 -8.21 33.04
N LYS A 591 22.52 -7.47 32.12
CA LYS A 591 23.83 -6.86 32.39
C LYS A 591 23.72 -5.65 33.31
N GLY A 592 22.58 -4.96 33.32
CA GLY A 592 22.43 -3.66 33.94
C GLY A 592 22.97 -2.53 33.09
N PHE A 593 23.12 -1.36 33.70
CA PHE A 593 23.57 -0.14 33.05
C PHE A 593 24.45 0.69 33.99
N GLU A 594 25.32 1.50 33.41
CA GLU A 594 26.15 2.47 34.16
C GLU A 594 26.09 3.88 33.55
N ASN A 595 25.38 4.06 32.44
CA ASN A 595 25.16 5.36 31.82
C ASN A 595 23.66 5.65 31.76
N VAL A 596 23.29 6.91 31.98
CA VAL A 596 21.93 7.40 31.76
C VAL A 596 21.99 8.64 30.88
N LEU A 597 21.29 8.61 29.75
CA LEU A 597 21.16 9.74 28.83
C LEU A 597 19.73 10.27 28.90
N ILE A 598 19.55 11.53 29.27
CA ILE A 598 18.28 12.24 29.20
C ILE A 598 18.34 13.22 28.04
N ARG A 599 17.46 13.09 27.06
CA ARG A 599 17.29 14.04 25.95
C ARG A 599 16.13 14.99 26.26
N GLY A 600 16.40 16.28 26.13
CA GLY A 600 15.49 17.39 26.44
C GLY A 600 16.28 18.68 26.68
N PRO A 601 15.62 19.83 26.84
CA PRO A 601 16.29 21.14 26.91
C PRO A 601 16.96 21.39 28.28
N VAL A 602 17.92 20.54 28.66
CA VAL A 602 18.70 20.62 29.91
C VAL A 602 19.72 21.75 29.81
N VAL A 603 19.90 22.56 30.87
CA VAL A 603 20.68 23.81 30.80
C VAL A 603 21.69 24.08 31.93
N GLU A 604 21.76 23.29 33.01
CA GLU A 604 22.72 23.54 34.11
C GLU A 604 23.45 22.30 34.61
N ASP A 605 24.64 22.50 35.18
CA ASP A 605 25.65 21.50 35.52
C ASP A 605 25.44 20.73 36.83
N THR A 606 24.34 20.97 37.53
CA THR A 606 24.06 20.33 38.82
C THR A 606 23.18 19.09 38.65
N VAL A 607 23.72 17.93 38.99
CA VAL A 607 22.99 16.65 39.01
C VAL A 607 22.97 16.08 40.42
N LYS A 608 21.81 15.64 40.90
CA LYS A 608 21.69 14.86 42.15
C LYS A 608 21.15 13.48 41.85
N LEU A 609 21.71 12.45 42.49
CA LEU A 609 21.24 11.07 42.40
C LEU A 609 20.52 10.68 43.69
N ASN A 610 19.27 10.21 43.61
CA ASN A 610 18.48 9.75 44.76
C ASN A 610 18.44 10.79 45.92
N GLY A 611 18.27 12.06 45.56
CA GLY A 611 18.18 13.17 46.51
C GLY A 611 19.50 13.53 47.23
N ARG A 612 20.61 12.84 46.95
CA ARG A 612 21.92 13.10 47.56
C ARG A 612 22.90 13.67 46.52
N PRO A 613 23.83 14.56 46.93
CA PRO A 613 25.04 14.80 46.15
C PRO A 613 25.84 13.50 46.15
N LEU A 614 25.66 12.71 45.10
CA LEU A 614 26.60 11.67 44.73
C LEU A 614 27.48 12.29 43.66
N ASP A 615 28.79 12.06 43.69
CA ASP A 615 29.66 12.39 42.57
C ASP A 615 29.45 11.31 41.49
N PRO A 616 28.65 11.55 40.43
CA PRO A 616 28.70 10.68 39.26
C PRO A 616 30.15 10.63 38.76
N SER A 617 30.56 9.51 38.18
CA SER A 617 31.92 9.38 37.62
C SER A 617 32.19 10.42 36.53
N SER A 618 31.15 10.84 35.82
CA SER A 618 31.18 11.99 34.92
C SER A 618 29.76 12.48 34.63
N VAL A 619 29.60 13.78 34.41
CA VAL A 619 28.40 14.39 33.82
C VAL A 619 28.81 15.16 32.58
N ASP A 620 28.06 14.98 31.50
CA ASP A 620 28.25 15.73 30.27
C ASP A 620 26.93 16.37 29.81
N PHE A 621 27.01 17.66 29.48
CA PHE A 621 25.88 18.46 29.03
C PHE A 621 26.04 18.76 27.54
N GLY A 622 25.19 18.13 26.75
CA GLY A 622 25.03 18.44 25.33
C GLY A 622 24.02 19.55 25.12
N ARG A 623 23.86 19.98 23.86
CA ARG A 623 22.93 21.06 23.47
C ARG A 623 21.48 20.84 23.93
N ASP A 624 21.02 19.59 23.93
CA ASP A 624 19.68 19.17 24.36
C ASP A 624 19.74 17.79 25.05
N SER A 625 20.78 17.58 25.85
CA SER A 625 20.96 16.31 26.54
C SER A 625 21.82 16.38 27.79
N LEU A 626 21.54 15.49 28.71
CA LEU A 626 22.33 15.20 29.90
C LEU A 626 22.78 13.75 29.86
N SER A 627 24.09 13.51 29.88
CA SER A 627 24.67 12.19 30.04
C SER A 627 25.30 12.05 31.43
N VAL A 628 24.90 11.01 32.17
CA VAL A 628 25.38 10.73 33.54
C VAL A 628 26.03 9.36 33.55
N LYS A 629 27.30 9.29 33.95
CA LYS A 629 27.98 8.03 34.25
C LYS A 629 27.90 7.73 35.74
N LEU A 630 27.26 6.63 36.07
CA LEU A 630 27.04 6.14 37.43
C LEU A 630 28.33 5.53 37.98
N PRO A 631 28.60 5.64 39.29
CA PRO A 631 29.83 5.13 39.92
C PRO A 631 29.88 3.60 40.03
N ARG A 632 28.77 2.92 39.69
CA ARG A 632 28.65 1.46 39.69
C ARG A 632 27.60 1.03 38.67
N LEU A 633 27.69 -0.23 38.29
CA LEU A 633 26.69 -0.92 37.47
C LEU A 633 25.40 -1.14 38.28
N ILE A 634 24.24 -0.81 37.69
CA ILE A 634 22.91 -0.93 38.30
C ILE A 634 22.05 -1.91 37.51
N LYS A 635 21.27 -2.76 38.21
CA LYS A 635 20.39 -3.76 37.58
C LYS A 635 18.91 -3.59 37.93
N GLY A 636 18.56 -3.40 39.20
CA GLY A 636 17.16 -3.40 39.65
C GLY A 636 16.83 -2.30 40.66
N ASP A 637 17.64 -1.25 40.73
CA ASP A 637 17.43 -0.15 41.68
C ASP A 637 16.59 0.96 41.01
N SER A 638 15.79 1.69 41.79
CA SER A 638 15.22 2.95 41.32
C SER A 638 16.26 4.06 41.37
N LEU A 639 16.22 4.96 40.39
CA LEU A 639 17.09 6.12 40.30
C LEU A 639 16.26 7.39 40.16
N GLU A 640 16.63 8.41 40.91
CA GLU A 640 16.13 9.76 40.73
C GLU A 640 17.28 10.64 40.25
N ILE A 641 17.12 11.23 39.06
CA ILE A 641 18.09 12.16 38.48
C ILE A 641 17.46 13.55 38.51
N TRP A 642 17.98 14.40 39.39
CA TRP A 642 17.59 15.80 39.43
C TRP A 642 18.50 16.61 38.50
N PHE A 643 17.94 17.49 37.67
CA PHE A 643 18.65 18.42 36.78
C PHE A 643 17.83 19.69 36.57
N ARG A 644 18.41 20.72 35.93
CA ARG A 644 17.65 21.91 35.51
C ARG A 644 17.50 22.00 34.00
N ALA A 645 16.29 22.36 33.56
CA ALA A 645 15.94 22.49 32.15
C ALA A 645 15.15 23.77 31.89
N ARG A 646 15.23 24.28 30.65
CA ARG A 646 14.40 25.41 30.17
C ARG A 646 13.36 24.91 29.18
N VAL A 647 12.10 24.94 29.60
CA VAL A 647 10.99 24.52 28.74
C VAL A 647 10.28 25.76 28.19
N SER A 648 10.16 25.83 26.87
CA SER A 648 9.54 26.97 26.14
C SER A 648 8.39 26.55 25.21
N LYS A 649 8.15 25.24 25.05
CA LYS A 649 7.06 24.67 24.26
C LYS A 649 6.06 23.97 25.16
N ASN A 650 4.77 24.19 24.89
CA ASN A 650 3.74 23.40 25.55
C ASN A 650 3.90 21.93 25.14
N ARG A 651 3.82 21.01 26.11
CA ARG A 651 4.08 19.58 25.94
C ARG A 651 5.48 19.29 25.42
N THR A 652 6.48 19.53 26.26
CA THR A 652 7.88 19.13 25.99
C THR A 652 8.16 17.77 26.61
N THR A 653 8.61 16.80 25.81
CA THR A 653 8.91 15.44 26.26
C THR A 653 10.41 15.26 26.53
N PHE A 654 10.73 14.71 27.70
CA PHE A 654 12.06 14.23 28.03
C PHE A 654 12.12 12.72 27.79
N ARG A 655 13.15 12.25 27.08
CA ARG A 655 13.37 10.82 26.84
C ARG A 655 14.63 10.38 27.57
N ALA A 656 14.55 9.33 28.38
CA ALA A 656 15.72 8.76 29.04
C ALA A 656 16.13 7.43 28.41
N PHE A 657 17.43 7.14 28.44
CA PHE A 657 18.03 5.91 27.94
C PHE A 657 19.05 5.40 28.94
N LEU A 658 19.05 4.09 29.18
CA LEU A 658 20.03 3.36 29.98
C LEU A 658 21.11 2.82 29.05
N GLY A 659 22.38 2.95 29.44
CA GLY A 659 23.52 2.66 28.56
C GLY A 659 24.58 1.77 29.19
N LEU A 660 25.09 0.83 28.40
CA LEU A 660 26.26 0.01 28.72
C LEU A 660 27.00 -0.37 27.43
N SER A 661 28.31 -0.08 27.38
CA SER A 661 29.21 -0.50 26.28
C SER A 661 28.65 -0.20 24.88
N GLY A 662 28.06 0.99 24.69
CA GLY A 662 27.49 1.45 23.42
C GLY A 662 26.06 0.99 23.11
N VAL A 663 25.49 0.07 23.91
CA VAL A 663 24.08 -0.31 23.82
C VAL A 663 23.24 0.67 24.64
N TRP A 664 22.14 1.15 24.06
CA TRP A 664 21.18 2.03 24.71
C TRP A 664 19.78 1.42 24.71
N GLN A 665 19.15 1.34 25.89
CA GLN A 665 17.78 0.90 26.10
C GLN A 665 16.93 2.08 26.57
N GLU A 666 15.83 2.38 25.88
CA GLU A 666 14.94 3.47 26.28
C GLU A 666 14.19 3.17 27.58
N VAL A 667 14.04 4.18 28.41
CA VAL A 667 13.16 4.18 29.59
C VAL A 667 11.76 4.57 29.13
N ARG A 668 10.80 3.64 29.23
CA ARG A 668 9.42 3.87 28.82
C ARG A 668 8.70 4.79 29.81
N PRO A 669 7.78 5.66 29.36
CA PRO A 669 6.97 6.43 30.29
C PRO A 669 6.04 5.51 31.09
N ALA A 670 5.90 5.77 32.39
CA ALA A 670 5.04 4.99 33.30
C ALA A 670 3.56 4.97 32.89
N GLU A 671 3.12 6.08 32.29
CA GLU A 671 1.79 6.27 31.72
C GLU A 671 1.92 7.30 30.57
N PRO A 672 0.95 7.40 29.65
CA PRO A 672 0.99 8.40 28.59
C PRO A 672 1.27 9.82 29.13
N GLY A 673 2.35 10.44 28.64
CA GLY A 673 2.77 11.77 29.06
C GLY A 673 3.46 11.84 30.44
N ALA A 674 3.82 10.71 31.07
CA ALA A 674 4.55 10.68 32.35
C ALA A 674 5.91 11.39 32.30
N THR A 675 6.51 11.50 31.11
CA THR A 675 7.81 12.14 30.87
C THR A 675 7.69 13.44 30.09
N SER A 676 6.49 14.02 30.02
CA SER A 676 6.21 15.29 29.36
C SER A 676 5.88 16.38 30.38
N VAL A 677 6.33 17.61 30.09
CA VAL A 677 6.01 18.82 30.83
C VAL A 677 5.00 19.64 30.03
N LEU A 678 3.87 19.97 30.66
CA LEU A 678 2.88 20.90 30.13
C LEU A 678 3.14 22.31 30.67
N ILE A 679 2.86 23.30 29.83
CA ILE A 679 2.81 24.70 30.24
C ILE A 679 1.46 25.26 29.83
N PRO A 680 0.40 25.08 30.65
CA PRO A 680 -0.97 25.45 30.27
C PRO A 680 -1.12 26.93 29.89
N VAL A 681 -0.38 27.83 30.54
CA VAL A 681 -0.38 29.27 30.21
C VAL A 681 0.03 29.54 28.75
N LEU A 682 0.83 28.65 28.14
CA LEU A 682 1.12 28.76 26.71
C LEU A 682 -0.13 28.50 25.89
N ALA A 683 -1.00 27.55 26.20
CA ALA A 683 -2.23 27.34 25.43
C ALA A 683 -3.12 28.60 25.43
N GLU A 684 -3.18 29.30 26.56
CA GLU A 684 -4.04 30.48 26.77
C GLU A 684 -3.47 31.80 26.23
N THR A 685 -2.15 31.92 26.06
CA THR A 685 -1.54 33.20 25.66
C THR A 685 -1.50 33.40 24.13
N GLU A 686 -1.86 34.59 23.65
CA GLU A 686 -1.62 34.98 22.25
C GLU A 686 -0.21 35.54 21.98
N ARG A 687 0.63 35.64 23.02
CA ARG A 687 1.99 36.19 22.89
C ARG A 687 2.91 35.20 22.16
N LEU A 688 3.61 35.70 21.13
CA LEU A 688 4.63 34.95 20.40
C LEU A 688 6.07 35.34 20.80
N VAL A 689 6.26 36.58 21.25
CA VAL A 689 7.55 37.07 21.77
C VAL A 689 7.44 37.16 23.28
N TRP A 690 8.33 36.46 23.97
CA TRP A 690 8.40 36.38 25.43
C TRP A 690 9.74 36.92 25.93
N ASN A 691 9.76 37.46 27.15
CA ASN A 691 10.97 37.98 27.80
C ASN A 691 11.83 38.95 26.95
N LEU A 692 11.21 39.83 26.14
CA LEU A 692 11.95 40.85 25.39
C LEU A 692 12.71 41.78 26.32
N ARG A 693 14.04 41.65 26.32
CA ARG A 693 15.00 42.49 27.01
C ARG A 693 15.81 43.25 25.97
N VAL A 694 15.89 44.56 26.17
CA VAL A 694 16.64 45.47 25.33
C VAL A 694 17.44 46.38 26.24
N THR A 695 18.72 46.58 25.97
CA THR A 695 19.52 47.60 26.66
C THR A 695 18.85 48.97 26.48
N PRO A 696 18.41 49.64 27.57
CA PRO A 696 17.55 50.81 27.45
C PRO A 696 18.30 52.10 27.06
N LEU A 697 19.62 52.11 27.15
CA LEU A 697 20.47 53.28 26.88
C LEU A 697 21.85 52.82 26.40
N ILE A 698 22.31 53.38 25.28
CA ILE A 698 23.66 53.17 24.74
C ILE A 698 24.43 54.48 24.59
N THR A 699 25.75 54.39 24.73
CA THR A 699 26.73 55.46 24.53
C THR A 699 27.78 54.98 23.53
N PRO A 700 27.50 54.99 22.22
CA PRO A 700 28.36 54.40 21.18
C PRO A 700 29.56 55.31 20.86
N ASN A 701 30.38 55.60 21.87
CA ASN A 701 31.56 56.46 21.80
C ASN A 701 32.88 55.67 21.64
N GLY A 702 32.82 54.34 21.71
CA GLY A 702 33.96 53.44 21.55
C GLY A 702 34.83 53.27 22.79
N ASP A 703 34.33 53.64 23.98
CA ASP A 703 35.06 53.51 25.25
C ASP A 703 34.96 52.10 25.88
N GLY A 704 34.21 51.19 25.24
CA GLY A 704 33.96 49.83 25.71
C GLY A 704 32.78 49.71 26.68
N PHE A 705 32.14 50.82 27.05
CA PHE A 705 31.03 50.86 28.00
C PHE A 705 29.71 51.22 27.29
N ARG A 706 28.79 50.25 27.22
CA ARG A 706 27.46 50.42 26.61
C ARG A 706 27.47 50.95 25.18
N ASP A 707 28.50 50.59 24.41
CA ASP A 707 28.61 50.93 22.98
C ASP A 707 27.53 50.28 22.11
N LYS A 708 26.87 49.23 22.61
CA LYS A 708 25.85 48.47 21.88
C LYS A 708 24.66 48.15 22.76
N ALA A 709 23.50 48.06 22.12
CA ALA A 709 22.28 47.55 22.72
C ALA A 709 22.20 46.05 22.49
N ASP A 710 22.15 45.27 23.56
CA ASP A 710 21.86 43.84 23.50
C ASP A 710 20.34 43.66 23.48
N ILE A 711 19.86 42.88 22.53
CA ILE A 711 18.45 42.55 22.34
C ILE A 711 18.30 41.03 22.41
N THR A 712 17.53 40.55 23.39
CA THR A 712 17.29 39.12 23.62
C THR A 712 15.82 38.86 23.93
N PHE A 713 15.27 37.78 23.41
CA PHE A 713 13.89 37.34 23.67
C PHE A 713 13.75 35.84 23.42
N SER A 714 12.57 35.30 23.68
CA SER A 714 12.23 33.89 23.43
C SER A 714 11.01 33.83 22.53
N LEU A 715 11.02 32.94 21.53
CA LEU A 715 9.86 32.71 20.68
C LEU A 715 9.01 31.56 21.20
N LEU A 716 7.69 31.80 21.28
CA LEU A 716 6.68 30.85 21.71
C LEU A 716 5.84 30.41 20.52
N LYS A 717 5.40 29.14 20.52
CA LYS A 717 4.42 28.58 19.55
C LYS A 717 4.81 28.65 18.06
N VAL A 718 6.08 28.90 17.72
CA VAL A 718 6.52 29.05 16.34
C VAL A 718 7.74 28.16 16.09
N GLU A 719 7.58 27.14 15.26
CA GLU A 719 8.67 26.32 14.74
C GLU A 719 9.00 26.75 13.31
N GLY A 720 10.30 26.92 13.01
CA GLY A 720 10.77 27.15 11.64
C GLY A 720 10.53 28.55 11.05
N ARG A 721 10.07 29.54 11.83
CA ARG A 721 9.97 30.95 11.36
C ARG A 721 10.96 31.84 12.08
N GLU A 722 11.55 32.76 11.35
CA GLU A 722 12.47 33.77 11.91
C GLU A 722 11.72 35.08 12.19
N PRO A 723 12.00 35.75 13.33
CA PRO A 723 11.46 37.05 13.65
C PRO A 723 12.22 38.14 12.90
N GLU A 724 11.55 39.21 12.51
CA GLU A 724 12.19 40.41 11.96
C GLU A 724 12.43 41.40 13.13
N VAL A 725 13.68 41.79 13.35
CA VAL A 725 14.07 42.75 14.41
C VAL A 725 14.52 44.06 13.77
N ARG A 726 13.80 45.14 14.04
CA ARG A 726 14.01 46.45 13.40
C ARG A 726 14.13 47.56 14.42
N ILE A 727 14.96 48.55 14.12
CA ILE A 727 15.10 49.78 14.87
C ILE A 727 14.43 50.90 14.08
N TYR A 728 13.57 51.67 14.74
CA TYR A 728 12.91 52.84 14.18
C TYR A 728 13.25 54.10 14.99
N ASP A 729 13.16 55.26 14.36
CA ASP A 729 13.11 56.52 15.08
C ASP A 729 11.71 56.73 15.73
N ILE A 730 11.55 57.78 16.54
CA ILE A 730 10.23 58.11 17.14
C ILE A 730 9.15 58.50 16.11
N GLY A 731 9.55 58.84 14.88
CA GLY A 731 8.65 59.16 13.77
C GLY A 731 8.14 57.92 13.04
N GLY A 732 8.67 56.74 13.36
CA GLY A 732 8.34 55.46 12.72
C GLY A 732 9.14 55.17 11.45
N HIS A 733 10.20 55.93 11.15
CA HIS A 733 11.08 55.62 10.03
C HIS A 733 12.05 54.51 10.41
N LEU A 734 12.23 53.56 9.49
CA LEU A 734 13.17 52.46 9.67
C LEU A 734 14.61 52.98 9.65
N VAL A 735 15.32 52.76 10.75
CA VAL A 735 16.73 53.13 10.92
C VAL A 735 17.63 51.97 10.49
N LYS A 736 17.32 50.75 10.97
CA LYS A 736 18.11 49.55 10.68
C LYS A 736 17.31 48.27 10.90
N GLU A 737 17.49 47.29 10.02
CA GLU A 737 17.09 45.90 10.27
C GLU A 737 18.30 45.15 10.84
N LEU A 738 18.11 44.42 11.94
CA LEU A 738 19.19 43.77 12.66
C LEU A 738 19.36 42.32 12.21
N GLU A 739 20.62 41.92 12.07
CA GLU A 739 20.97 40.53 11.79
C GLU A 739 21.10 39.73 13.09
N LYS A 740 20.77 38.45 12.98
CA LYS A 740 20.77 37.50 14.10
C LYS A 740 22.20 37.07 14.44
N GLU A 741 22.65 37.35 15.66
CA GLU A 741 24.00 37.00 16.15
C GLU A 741 24.02 35.68 16.93
N GLY A 742 22.86 35.14 17.31
CA GLY A 742 22.73 33.90 18.07
C GLY A 742 21.28 33.45 18.17
N ASN A 743 21.00 32.46 19.03
CA ASN A 743 19.62 32.00 19.22
C ASN A 743 18.79 33.09 19.88
N TRP A 744 17.98 33.79 19.07
CA TRP A 744 17.13 34.93 19.46
C TRP A 744 17.89 36.09 20.11
N ARG A 745 19.13 36.31 19.66
CA ARG A 745 20.01 37.41 20.11
C ARG A 745 20.40 38.30 18.94
N TYR A 746 20.31 39.61 19.18
CA TYR A 746 20.64 40.68 18.24
C TYR A 746 21.42 41.76 18.98
N SER A 747 22.23 42.53 18.25
CA SER A 747 22.86 43.73 18.79
C SER A 747 22.68 44.92 17.87
N TRP A 748 22.65 46.11 18.46
CA TRP A 748 22.63 47.36 17.70
C TRP A 748 23.68 48.34 18.25
N ASP A 749 24.51 48.86 17.36
CA ASP A 749 25.67 49.70 17.67
C ASP A 749 25.38 51.21 17.58
N GLY A 750 24.11 51.60 17.55
CA GLY A 750 23.72 53.01 17.40
C GLY A 750 24.01 53.58 16.01
N LYS A 751 24.14 52.73 14.99
CA LYS A 751 24.32 53.14 13.59
C LYS A 751 23.13 52.80 12.72
N ASP A 752 22.90 53.58 11.68
CA ASP A 752 21.89 53.29 10.66
C ASP A 752 22.37 52.21 9.66
N SER A 753 21.56 52.00 8.61
CA SER A 753 21.86 51.07 7.51
C SER A 753 23.05 51.47 6.63
N SER A 754 23.45 52.76 6.61
CA SER A 754 24.63 53.26 5.90
C SER A 754 25.91 53.10 6.74
N GLY A 755 25.78 52.79 8.02
CA GLY A 755 26.89 52.67 8.97
C GLY A 755 27.23 53.97 9.67
N ASP A 756 26.39 55.00 9.54
CA ASP A 756 26.57 56.30 10.18
C ASP A 756 25.93 56.32 11.58
N PRO A 757 26.54 56.99 12.57
CA PRO A 757 25.96 57.14 13.91
C PRO A 757 24.65 57.93 13.85
N VAL A 758 23.63 57.42 14.54
CA VAL A 758 22.31 58.06 14.58
C VAL A 758 22.31 59.26 15.53
N PRO A 759 21.48 60.30 15.35
CA PRO A 759 21.40 61.41 16.30
C PRO A 759 21.02 60.95 17.73
N PRO A 760 21.50 61.61 18.81
CA PRO A 760 21.05 61.30 20.15
C PRO A 760 19.54 61.51 20.29
N GLY A 761 18.86 60.57 20.93
CA GLY A 761 17.40 60.48 20.93
C GLY A 761 16.87 59.14 21.41
N ILE A 762 15.55 58.94 21.26
CA ILE A 762 14.87 57.68 21.59
C ILE A 762 14.61 56.93 20.28
N TYR A 763 14.90 55.64 20.29
CA TYR A 763 14.67 54.71 19.19
C TYR A 763 13.78 53.57 19.66
N ILE A 764 13.04 52.96 18.74
CA ILE A 764 12.11 51.87 19.00
C ILE A 764 12.71 50.60 18.41
N CYS A 765 13.05 49.65 19.29
CA CYS A 765 13.36 48.29 18.89
C CYS A 765 12.07 47.50 18.79
N GLU A 766 11.75 47.05 17.60
CA GLU A 766 10.57 46.25 17.26
C GLU A 766 10.99 44.82 16.94
N VAL A 767 10.28 43.84 17.51
CA VAL A 767 10.38 42.43 17.15
C VAL A 767 9.03 41.99 16.59
N SER A 768 9.02 41.56 15.33
CA SER A 768 7.81 41.12 14.63
C SER A 768 7.90 39.66 14.19
N VAL A 769 6.78 38.94 14.32
CA VAL A 769 6.67 37.51 13.99
C VAL A 769 5.44 37.32 13.10
N LYS A 770 5.64 36.74 11.91
CA LYS A 770 4.57 36.47 10.94
C LYS A 770 3.99 35.06 11.13
N THR A 771 2.71 34.97 11.47
CA THR A 771 1.92 33.73 11.54
C THR A 771 0.88 33.65 10.41
N ASP A 772 0.29 32.47 10.21
CA ASP A 772 -0.79 32.28 9.22
C ASP A 772 -2.06 33.05 9.61
N SER A 773 -2.16 33.42 10.89
CA SER A 773 -3.22 34.24 11.48
C SER A 773 -2.89 35.74 11.55
N GLY A 774 -1.74 36.18 11.01
CA GLY A 774 -1.34 37.59 10.94
C GLY A 774 0.06 37.88 11.53
N CYS A 775 0.42 39.14 11.68
CA CYS A 775 1.69 39.54 12.29
C CYS A 775 1.49 39.91 13.77
N ARG A 776 2.43 39.52 14.64
CA ARG A 776 2.47 39.94 16.05
C ARG A 776 3.76 40.70 16.31
N THR A 777 3.63 41.83 16.98
CA THR A 777 4.73 42.78 17.18
C THR A 777 4.85 43.14 18.65
N VAL A 778 6.09 43.21 19.16
CA VAL A 778 6.42 43.71 20.49
C VAL A 778 7.57 44.70 20.37
N ALA A 779 7.46 45.84 21.06
CA ALA A 779 8.47 46.90 21.01
C ALA A 779 9.02 47.31 22.40
N ARG A 780 10.24 47.85 22.39
CA ARG A 780 10.94 48.48 23.52
C ARG A 780 11.69 49.70 23.04
N THR A 781 12.00 50.63 23.94
CA THR A 781 12.76 51.84 23.62
C THR A 781 14.25 51.68 23.93
N ILE A 782 15.08 52.36 23.15
CA ILE A 782 16.53 52.49 23.33
C ILE A 782 16.86 53.98 23.28
N GLY A 783 17.48 54.53 24.32
CA GLY A 783 18.09 55.86 24.28
C GLY A 783 19.48 55.80 23.67
N VAL A 784 19.82 56.78 22.84
CA VAL A 784 21.18 57.02 22.32
C VAL A 784 21.66 58.36 22.83
N VAL A 785 22.84 58.39 23.45
CA VAL A 785 23.51 59.60 23.95
C VAL A 785 24.99 59.51 23.56
N TYR A 786 25.62 60.63 23.22
CA TYR A 786 27.05 60.70 22.89
C TYR A 786 27.84 61.45 23.95
#